data_AF-A0AAD6ZQM6-F1
#
_entry.id   AF-A0AAD6ZQM6-F1
#
_cell.length_a   1.000
_cell.length_b   1.000
_cell.length_c   1.000
_cell.angle_alpha   90.00
_cell.angle_beta   90.00
_cell.angle_gamma   90.00
#
_symmetry.space_group_name_H-M   'P 1'
#
loop_
_entity.id
_entity.type
_entity.pdbx_description
1 polymer ?
#
loop_
_entity_poly.entity_id
_entity_poly.type
_entity_poly.pdbx_seq_one_letter_code
_entity_poly.pdbx_strand_id
1 'polypeptide(L)'
;MIRDGKSTHATRGRPSSSHHPPICSDLHELVHQGHQIRPLHYTYLTGLDVSISLFLSPSLFIMRFSLGKAIGLCLCLAATAVSAARFTPRDVPAWTGPLSTRGRYVVDANGNRFRLQGGNWHGGSGTYTGSGDINDDANHHAGENSHTMPLGLQYVPIDQIIDSFLEMGINTIRLQFSNQMLHDTTPIQDAWVAANPQFKGFTPLQVYDAVIQALTARGIAVIVNNHTNTSIWCCGIDGNERWNESQSISTWISDWLFVVNRYKSNKRVVGADLYNEVRRDILTDPDWGNGDNADWQSASQQAADQIQQANPDILIIVEGINWTGLPVDGLPHGRPTLTPVSGLSHTLLVSHKLVYSAHFYSYTGPNHSGATGIGETTDPRYRDLSLTDLFNVMTSSASYVALNSQMHYTAPVWMSEFGVAGRGENIDSDKVWFQNYVDFLVQTDADFAFWPLVGYLNNGVGNGWSLMNWDFTGKRTGLFDGDDWRAPIWNELIAAKGATGQIASVPEWKLVHLDHGDFTQSLAVRNNNGDWDNGATKGVCPDNLRLIGLSHGSTRGLCTDVTYGSLWSSDRAIEVVFDERHVTNDWAGGYTKYTCPANYFVTGWAIRGAKVSTVMCAKASRSLGTTGRTVWFDQNDNRADQLGGDFAVGQLKGSCGTNEYIAGVAFTTSIGHNGAPASIYCVS
;
A
#
# COMPACT_ATOMS: atom_id res chain seq x y z
N MET A 1 77.34 -5.24 7.84
CA MET A 1 77.68 -6.58 8.35
C MET A 1 76.48 -7.47 8.05
N ILE A 2 76.60 -8.39 7.07
CA ILE A 2 76.68 -9.86 7.26
C ILE A 2 75.34 -10.41 7.76
N ARG A 3 74.67 -11.43 7.22
CA ARG A 3 74.68 -12.28 6.00
C ARG A 3 73.45 -13.21 6.17
N ASP A 4 72.85 -13.60 5.04
CA ASP A 4 72.12 -14.83 4.67
C ASP A 4 71.77 -15.96 5.67
N GLY A 5 70.60 -16.58 5.46
CA GLY A 5 70.29 -17.92 5.99
C GLY A 5 68.90 -18.55 5.69
N LYS A 6 68.66 -18.97 4.44
CA LYS A 6 67.91 -20.14 3.92
C LYS A 6 66.50 -20.59 4.44
N SER A 7 65.58 -20.59 3.47
CA SER A 7 64.53 -21.57 3.04
C SER A 7 63.87 -22.57 4.01
N THR A 8 62.53 -22.68 3.93
CA THR A 8 61.80 -23.93 3.63
C THR A 8 60.43 -23.64 3.01
N HIS A 9 60.08 -24.40 1.96
CA HIS A 9 58.76 -24.44 1.34
C HIS A 9 57.77 -25.22 2.21
N ALA A 10 56.56 -24.69 2.40
CA ALA A 10 55.38 -25.46 2.77
C ALA A 10 54.16 -24.92 2.02
N THR A 11 53.60 -25.76 1.16
CA THR A 11 52.31 -25.59 0.48
C THR A 11 51.18 -25.65 1.49
N ARG A 12 50.33 -24.60 1.54
CA ARG A 12 48.99 -24.65 2.14
C ARG A 12 48.00 -23.96 1.23
N GLY A 13 46.93 -24.68 0.91
CA GLY A 13 45.83 -24.23 0.06
C GLY A 13 45.14 -22.99 0.64
N ARG A 14 44.68 -22.12 -0.28
CA ARG A 14 43.79 -21.00 0.03
C ARG A 14 42.41 -21.55 0.44
N PRO A 15 41.77 -21.02 1.48
CA PRO A 15 40.35 -21.19 1.68
C PRO A 15 39.58 -20.31 0.69
N SER A 16 38.42 -20.85 0.30
CA SER A 16 37.38 -20.30 -0.55
C SER A 16 36.92 -18.90 -0.12
N SER A 17 36.78 -18.02 -1.10
CA SER A 17 36.11 -16.73 -1.01
C SER A 17 34.65 -16.90 -0.62
N SER A 18 34.24 -16.24 0.47
CA SER A 18 32.84 -15.97 0.83
C SER A 18 32.18 -15.13 -0.28
N HIS A 19 31.15 -15.67 -0.92
CA HIS A 19 30.25 -14.92 -1.80
C HIS A 19 29.25 -14.15 -0.93
N HIS A 20 29.42 -12.83 -0.87
CA HIS A 20 28.32 -11.91 -0.55
C HIS A 20 27.51 -11.70 -1.84
N PRO A 21 26.16 -11.71 -1.82
CA PRO A 21 25.41 -11.22 -2.96
C PRO A 21 25.51 -9.68 -2.99
N PRO A 22 26.04 -9.07 -4.07
CA PRO A 22 25.99 -7.63 -4.22
C PRO A 22 24.61 -7.23 -4.72
N ILE A 23 23.83 -6.54 -3.90
CA ILE A 23 22.78 -5.66 -4.42
C ILE A 23 23.48 -4.33 -4.72
N CYS A 24 23.56 -3.99 -6.02
CA CYS A 24 24.33 -2.90 -6.64
C CYS A 24 25.81 -3.19 -6.95
N SER A 25 26.08 -4.15 -7.85
CA SER A 25 27.23 -4.01 -8.75
C SER A 25 26.97 -4.72 -10.08
N ASP A 26 26.47 -4.00 -11.08
CA ASP A 26 26.74 -4.31 -12.50
C ASP A 26 26.40 -3.09 -13.36
N LEU A 27 27.38 -2.19 -13.46
CA LEU A 27 27.43 -1.15 -14.50
C LEU A 27 28.82 -1.21 -15.10
N HIS A 28 29.02 -2.15 -16.04
CA HIS A 28 30.16 -2.15 -16.94
C HIS A 28 29.69 -2.44 -18.37
N GLU A 29 30.21 -1.64 -19.30
CA GLU A 29 30.05 -1.66 -20.76
C GLU A 29 28.79 -1.04 -21.38
N LEU A 30 28.81 0.28 -21.60
CA LEU A 30 28.13 0.93 -22.71
C LEU A 30 28.92 2.14 -23.23
N VAL A 31 30.10 1.89 -23.84
CA VAL A 31 30.70 2.82 -24.81
C VAL A 31 31.45 2.00 -25.87
N HIS A 32 30.80 1.71 -26.99
CA HIS A 32 31.31 1.98 -28.35
C HIS A 32 30.36 1.39 -29.41
N GLN A 33 29.55 2.26 -30.01
CA GLN A 33 28.96 2.00 -31.32
C GLN A 33 30.04 2.19 -32.40
N GLY A 34 30.17 1.21 -33.29
CA GLY A 34 30.97 1.30 -34.50
C GLY A 34 30.42 0.34 -35.55
N HIS A 35 29.78 0.90 -36.57
CA HIS A 35 29.32 0.24 -37.80
C HIS A 35 30.34 -0.76 -38.37
N GLN A 36 29.87 -1.86 -38.99
CA GLN A 36 30.13 -2.19 -40.40
C GLN A 36 29.46 -3.51 -40.87
N ILE A 37 28.65 -3.36 -41.94
CA ILE A 37 28.64 -4.16 -43.20
C ILE A 37 28.22 -5.66 -43.17
N ARG A 38 27.14 -5.95 -43.92
CA ARG A 38 26.68 -7.30 -44.36
C ARG A 38 27.68 -7.95 -45.34
N PRO A 39 27.65 -9.29 -45.49
CA PRO A 39 27.14 -9.81 -46.77
C PRO A 39 26.22 -11.04 -46.68
N LEU A 40 25.45 -11.21 -47.75
CA LEU A 40 24.57 -12.34 -48.10
C LEU A 40 25.37 -13.63 -48.42
N HIS A 41 24.76 -14.82 -48.24
CA HIS A 41 24.67 -15.87 -49.28
C HIS A 41 23.72 -17.05 -48.95
N TYR A 42 22.75 -17.25 -49.86
CA TYR A 42 22.10 -18.44 -50.46
C TYR A 42 22.03 -19.86 -49.81
N THR A 43 20.78 -20.30 -49.59
CA THR A 43 20.03 -21.50 -50.09
C THR A 43 20.69 -22.87 -50.31
N TYR A 44 20.03 -23.97 -49.85
CA TYR A 44 19.55 -25.10 -50.70
C TYR A 44 18.45 -25.95 -50.01
N LEU A 45 17.55 -26.46 -50.85
CA LEU A 45 16.31 -27.22 -50.64
C LEU A 45 16.48 -28.73 -50.42
N THR A 46 15.37 -29.37 -49.99
CA THR A 46 14.75 -30.66 -50.41
C THR A 46 14.37 -31.52 -49.20
N GLY A 47 13.19 -32.17 -49.07
CA GLY A 47 11.97 -32.27 -49.88
C GLY A 47 11.12 -33.47 -49.41
N LEU A 48 9.79 -33.36 -49.56
CA LEU A 48 8.76 -34.42 -49.82
C LEU A 48 8.57 -35.57 -48.79
N ASP A 49 7.40 -36.17 -48.56
CA ASP A 49 5.96 -35.88 -48.77
C ASP A 49 5.19 -37.11 -48.23
N VAL A 50 3.86 -37.07 -48.32
CA VAL A 50 2.89 -38.20 -48.35
C VAL A 50 1.94 -38.32 -47.13
N SER A 51 0.71 -37.92 -47.44
CA SER A 51 -0.57 -38.11 -46.76
C SER A 51 -1.07 -39.56 -46.79
N ILE A 52 -2.06 -39.88 -45.94
CA ILE A 52 -3.29 -40.63 -46.32
C ILE A 52 -4.35 -40.39 -45.24
N SER A 53 -5.55 -39.98 -45.70
CA SER A 53 -6.80 -39.91 -44.93
C SER A 53 -7.62 -41.18 -45.12
N LEU A 54 -8.44 -41.58 -44.15
CA LEU A 54 -9.71 -42.29 -44.44
C LEU A 54 -10.71 -42.22 -43.26
N PHE A 55 -11.95 -41.92 -43.64
CA PHE A 55 -13.18 -41.79 -42.84
C PHE A 55 -13.76 -43.14 -42.37
N LEU A 56 -14.54 -43.14 -41.28
CA LEU A 56 -15.99 -43.45 -41.25
C LEU A 56 -16.49 -43.75 -39.81
N SER A 57 -17.72 -43.29 -39.54
CA SER A 57 -18.58 -43.50 -38.36
C SER A 57 -19.92 -44.06 -38.87
N PRO A 58 -20.99 -44.28 -38.07
CA PRO A 58 -21.18 -45.03 -36.82
C PRO A 58 -22.25 -46.15 -36.99
N SER A 59 -22.55 -46.95 -35.97
CA SER A 59 -23.88 -47.60 -35.84
C SER A 59 -24.28 -47.95 -34.41
N LEU A 60 -25.48 -47.46 -34.08
CA LEU A 60 -26.31 -47.74 -32.90
C LEU A 60 -26.84 -49.18 -32.93
N PHE A 61 -26.99 -49.81 -31.75
CA PHE A 61 -27.98 -50.87 -31.56
C PHE A 61 -28.67 -50.70 -30.20
N ILE A 62 -30.00 -50.56 -30.25
CA ILE A 62 -30.90 -50.52 -29.10
C ILE A 62 -31.48 -51.93 -28.94
N MET A 63 -31.42 -52.50 -27.74
CA MET A 63 -32.34 -53.56 -27.31
C MET A 63 -32.78 -53.31 -25.87
N ARG A 64 -34.11 -53.19 -25.71
CA ARG A 64 -34.80 -53.26 -24.42
C ARG A 64 -35.21 -54.72 -24.20
N PHE A 65 -34.98 -55.26 -22.99
CA PHE A 65 -35.81 -56.32 -22.41
C PHE A 65 -35.90 -56.16 -20.89
N SER A 66 -37.04 -56.65 -20.39
CA SER A 66 -37.75 -56.31 -19.17
C SER A 66 -37.41 -57.18 -17.94
N LEU A 67 -37.84 -56.67 -16.79
CA LEU A 67 -37.77 -57.18 -15.40
C LEU A 67 -37.82 -58.72 -15.21
N GLY A 68 -36.95 -59.21 -14.32
CA GLY A 68 -37.09 -60.48 -13.60
C GLY A 68 -36.23 -60.46 -12.32
N LYS A 69 -36.86 -60.70 -11.16
CA LYS A 69 -36.25 -60.71 -9.83
C LYS A 69 -35.34 -61.95 -9.61
N ALA A 70 -34.28 -61.74 -8.84
CA ALA A 70 -33.85 -62.54 -7.66
C ALA A 70 -32.40 -63.10 -7.66
N ILE A 71 -31.69 -62.72 -6.59
CA ILE A 71 -30.64 -63.46 -5.84
C ILE A 71 -29.20 -63.45 -6.40
N GLY A 72 -28.37 -62.64 -5.74
CA GLY A 72 -27.16 -63.13 -5.06
C GLY A 72 -25.92 -63.44 -5.90
N LEU A 73 -25.10 -62.41 -6.16
CA LEU A 73 -23.64 -62.56 -6.15
C LEU A 73 -22.99 -61.17 -5.99
N CYS A 74 -22.45 -60.88 -4.80
CA CYS A 74 -21.64 -59.68 -4.56
C CYS A 74 -20.29 -59.87 -5.25
N LEU A 75 -20.17 -59.43 -6.50
CA LEU A 75 -18.87 -59.18 -7.13
C LEU A 75 -18.44 -57.75 -6.80
N CYS A 76 -17.34 -57.63 -6.06
CA CYS A 76 -16.62 -56.39 -5.85
C CYS A 76 -16.10 -55.84 -7.20
N LEU A 77 -16.85 -54.95 -7.84
CA LEU A 77 -16.28 -54.03 -8.82
C LEU A 77 -15.66 -52.86 -8.05
N ALA A 78 -14.32 -52.85 -7.99
CA ALA A 78 -13.55 -51.69 -7.61
C ALA A 78 -13.72 -50.62 -8.70
N ALA A 79 -14.79 -49.83 -8.60
CA ALA A 79 -14.85 -48.54 -9.24
C ALA A 79 -13.83 -47.65 -8.50
N THR A 80 -12.77 -47.25 -9.21
CA THR A 80 -11.87 -46.18 -8.78
C THR A 80 -12.68 -44.89 -8.73
N ALA A 81 -13.37 -44.67 -7.61
CA ALA A 81 -13.81 -43.37 -7.21
C ALA A 81 -12.54 -42.54 -7.04
N VAL A 82 -12.29 -41.64 -7.99
CA VAL A 82 -11.44 -40.48 -7.75
C VAL A 82 -12.07 -39.81 -6.54
N SER A 83 -11.44 -39.95 -5.37
CA SER A 83 -11.79 -39.15 -4.22
C SER A 83 -11.59 -37.71 -4.63
N ALA A 84 -12.67 -37.04 -5.05
CA ALA A 84 -12.80 -35.62 -4.78
C ALA A 84 -12.52 -35.49 -3.28
N ALA A 85 -11.35 -34.96 -2.94
CA ALA A 85 -10.99 -34.65 -1.58
C ALA A 85 -12.17 -33.91 -0.99
N ARG A 86 -12.85 -34.55 -0.04
CA ARG A 86 -13.95 -33.92 0.68
C ARG A 86 -13.32 -32.76 1.41
N PHE A 87 -13.63 -31.54 0.96
CA PHE A 87 -13.49 -30.34 1.76
C PHE A 87 -14.17 -30.64 3.09
N THR A 88 -13.38 -30.91 4.13
CA THR A 88 -13.80 -30.58 5.48
C THR A 88 -13.58 -29.08 5.58
N PRO A 89 -14.63 -28.24 5.62
CA PRO A 89 -14.44 -26.86 5.99
C PRO A 89 -13.83 -26.89 7.41
N ARG A 90 -12.58 -26.48 7.56
CA ARG A 90 -12.22 -25.75 8.78
C ARG A 90 -13.09 -24.50 8.73
N ASP A 91 -13.84 -24.24 9.79
CA ASP A 91 -14.70 -23.06 9.92
C ASP A 91 -13.96 -21.82 9.38
N VAL A 92 -14.45 -21.24 8.28
CA VAL A 92 -13.85 -20.04 7.70
C VAL A 92 -14.02 -18.90 8.73
N PRO A 93 -12.92 -18.28 9.21
CA PRO A 93 -12.83 -17.93 10.62
C PRO A 93 -13.01 -16.42 10.96
N ALA A 94 -13.43 -16.24 12.21
CA ALA A 94 -13.09 -15.20 13.21
C ALA A 94 -13.38 -13.71 12.96
N TRP A 95 -13.53 -13.25 11.72
CA TRP A 95 -13.75 -11.82 11.41
C TRP A 95 -14.59 -11.63 10.14
N THR A 96 -15.24 -10.47 10.04
CA THR A 96 -16.15 -10.13 8.93
C THR A 96 -15.62 -8.95 8.13
N GLY A 97 -15.43 -9.11 6.82
CA GLY A 97 -15.12 -7.99 5.92
C GLY A 97 -16.37 -7.18 5.52
N PRO A 98 -16.22 -5.98 4.93
CA PRO A 98 -14.95 -5.32 4.67
C PRO A 98 -14.31 -4.72 5.93
N LEU A 99 -13.01 -4.43 5.87
CA LEU A 99 -12.30 -3.75 6.96
C LEU A 99 -12.54 -2.23 6.92
N SER A 100 -12.36 -1.57 8.06
CA SER A 100 -12.36 -0.11 8.21
C SER A 100 -11.39 0.32 9.31
N THR A 101 -11.31 1.61 9.64
CA THR A 101 -10.38 2.13 10.66
C THR A 101 -11.09 2.90 11.76
N ARG A 102 -10.58 2.79 12.99
CA ARG A 102 -11.01 3.58 14.16
C ARG A 102 -9.77 4.11 14.87
N GLY A 103 -9.48 5.39 14.65
CA GLY A 103 -8.24 6.01 15.13
C GLY A 103 -7.03 5.30 14.54
N ARG A 104 -6.19 4.75 15.42
CA ARG A 104 -4.97 4.05 15.04
C ARG A 104 -5.14 2.57 14.67
N TYR A 105 -6.35 2.03 14.77
CA TYR A 105 -6.61 0.60 14.61
C TYR A 105 -7.41 0.28 13.34
N VAL A 106 -7.05 -0.84 12.71
CA VAL A 106 -7.90 -1.51 11.71
C VAL A 106 -8.95 -2.36 12.43
N VAL A 107 -10.19 -2.34 11.96
CA VAL A 107 -11.31 -3.08 12.53
C VAL A 107 -12.09 -3.83 11.45
N ASP A 108 -12.71 -4.94 11.84
CA ASP A 108 -13.65 -5.68 11.01
C ASP A 108 -14.99 -4.93 10.86
N ALA A 109 -15.90 -5.46 10.04
CA ALA A 109 -17.21 -4.86 9.79
C ALA A 109 -18.09 -4.74 11.04
N ASN A 110 -17.79 -5.51 12.10
CA ASN A 110 -18.48 -5.43 13.39
C ASN A 110 -17.85 -4.39 14.33
N GLY A 111 -16.69 -3.85 13.98
CA GLY A 111 -15.92 -2.91 14.79
C GLY A 111 -14.94 -3.57 15.77
N ASN A 112 -14.69 -4.88 15.62
CA ASN A 112 -13.67 -5.57 16.40
C ASN A 112 -12.28 -5.28 15.82
N ARG A 113 -11.26 -5.12 16.68
CA ARG A 113 -9.86 -5.00 16.23
C ARG A 113 -9.50 -6.16 15.31
N PHE A 114 -9.02 -5.82 14.13
CA PHE A 114 -8.37 -6.74 13.21
C PHE A 114 -6.92 -6.30 13.09
N ARG A 115 -6.02 -6.91 13.88
CA ARG A 115 -4.58 -6.66 13.77
C ARG A 115 -4.07 -7.33 12.50
N LEU A 116 -3.49 -6.56 11.58
CA LEU A 116 -2.85 -7.11 10.40
C LEU A 116 -1.57 -7.84 10.84
N GLN A 117 -1.64 -9.16 10.97
CA GLN A 117 -0.50 -10.05 11.20
C GLN A 117 -0.12 -10.63 9.84
N GLY A 118 0.63 -9.82 9.10
CA GLY A 118 0.82 -10.00 7.68
C GLY A 118 2.12 -10.69 7.30
N GLY A 119 2.20 -11.08 6.03
CA GLY A 119 3.46 -11.32 5.35
C GLY A 119 3.35 -11.17 3.84
N ASN A 120 4.49 -11.02 3.20
CA ASN A 120 4.62 -10.74 1.78
C ASN A 120 4.80 -12.04 0.99
N TRP A 121 3.91 -12.31 0.04
CA TRP A 121 4.04 -13.45 -0.88
C TRP A 121 4.44 -12.97 -2.28
N HIS A 122 5.74 -12.75 -2.44
CA HIS A 122 6.33 -12.20 -3.67
C HIS A 122 6.32 -13.17 -4.85
N GLY A 123 6.72 -12.65 -6.01
CA GLY A 123 6.83 -13.38 -7.27
C GLY A 123 5.88 -12.86 -8.35
N GLY A 124 4.68 -12.42 -7.97
CA GLY A 124 3.68 -11.88 -8.91
C GLY A 124 4.13 -10.59 -9.61
N SER A 125 4.96 -9.78 -8.98
CA SER A 125 5.59 -8.62 -9.63
C SER A 125 6.79 -8.96 -10.50
N GLY A 126 7.16 -10.23 -10.60
CA GLY A 126 8.37 -10.70 -11.29
C GLY A 126 9.60 -10.77 -10.38
N THR A 127 10.56 -11.58 -10.79
CA THR A 127 11.85 -11.78 -10.10
C THR A 127 13.06 -11.65 -11.03
N TYR A 128 12.83 -11.34 -12.31
CA TYR A 128 13.89 -11.16 -13.30
C TYR A 128 14.76 -9.95 -12.94
N THR A 129 16.09 -10.08 -13.01
CA THR A 129 17.03 -9.02 -12.60
C THR A 129 17.21 -7.91 -13.64
N GLY A 130 16.58 -8.04 -14.81
CA GLY A 130 16.66 -7.06 -15.89
C GLY A 130 17.71 -7.37 -16.96
N SER A 131 18.56 -8.38 -16.77
CA SER A 131 19.62 -8.77 -17.72
C SER A 131 19.70 -10.28 -17.93
N GLY A 132 20.09 -10.71 -19.14
CA GLY A 132 20.22 -12.14 -19.50
C GLY A 132 18.99 -12.75 -20.17
N ASP A 133 18.91 -14.08 -20.17
CA ASP A 133 17.73 -14.83 -20.62
C ASP A 133 16.74 -14.96 -19.45
N ILE A 134 15.52 -14.46 -19.64
CA ILE A 134 14.42 -14.50 -18.66
C ILE A 134 13.95 -15.93 -18.32
N ASN A 135 14.37 -16.94 -19.08
CA ASN A 135 14.06 -18.33 -18.78
C ASN A 135 15.18 -19.04 -18.01
N ASP A 136 16.32 -18.37 -17.80
CA ASP A 136 17.41 -18.90 -16.98
C ASP A 136 17.27 -18.38 -15.56
N ASP A 137 17.07 -19.31 -14.61
CA ASP A 137 16.93 -19.02 -13.18
C ASP A 137 18.09 -18.16 -12.65
N ALA A 138 19.30 -18.27 -13.20
CA ALA A 138 20.45 -17.46 -12.80
C ALA A 138 20.24 -15.94 -12.99
N ASN A 139 19.32 -15.55 -13.88
CA ASN A 139 18.95 -14.15 -14.14
C ASN A 139 17.73 -13.70 -13.32
N HIS A 140 17.38 -14.44 -12.26
CA HIS A 140 16.35 -14.08 -11.31
C HIS A 140 16.95 -13.88 -9.92
N HIS A 141 16.34 -12.98 -9.15
CA HIS A 141 16.79 -12.72 -7.79
C HIS A 141 16.84 -14.01 -6.97
N ALA A 142 17.99 -14.27 -6.34
CA ALA A 142 18.28 -15.51 -5.60
C ALA A 142 18.08 -16.82 -6.39
N GLY A 143 18.03 -16.78 -7.73
CA GLY A 143 17.72 -17.94 -8.55
C GLY A 143 16.22 -18.29 -8.60
N GLU A 144 15.35 -17.40 -8.13
CA GLU A 144 13.93 -17.69 -7.88
C GLU A 144 13.07 -17.27 -9.07
N ASN A 145 13.04 -18.05 -10.14
CA ASN A 145 12.17 -17.74 -11.28
C ASN A 145 10.69 -17.93 -10.92
N SER A 146 9.96 -16.83 -10.81
CA SER A 146 8.54 -16.83 -10.45
C SER A 146 7.61 -17.03 -11.64
N HIS A 147 8.11 -16.83 -12.88
CA HIS A 147 7.31 -16.71 -14.09
C HIS A 147 6.11 -15.76 -13.93
N THR A 148 6.31 -14.66 -13.19
CA THR A 148 5.27 -13.64 -12.92
C THR A 148 4.06 -14.23 -12.17
N MET A 149 4.28 -15.24 -11.32
CA MET A 149 3.28 -15.81 -10.42
C MET A 149 3.75 -15.73 -8.96
N PRO A 150 2.85 -15.79 -7.97
CA PRO A 150 3.26 -15.96 -6.56
C PRO A 150 4.21 -17.15 -6.41
N LEU A 151 5.35 -16.93 -5.74
CA LEU A 151 6.47 -17.87 -5.73
C LEU A 151 6.08 -19.21 -5.08
N GLY A 152 6.63 -20.32 -5.56
CA GLY A 152 6.43 -21.67 -5.02
C GLY A 152 5.38 -22.52 -5.73
N LEU A 153 4.49 -21.90 -6.51
CA LEU A 153 3.41 -22.60 -7.23
C LEU A 153 3.93 -23.60 -8.30
N GLN A 154 5.19 -23.47 -8.70
CA GLN A 154 5.90 -24.40 -9.58
C GLN A 154 6.05 -25.79 -8.95
N TYR A 155 6.39 -25.82 -7.66
CA TYR A 155 6.89 -27.01 -6.98
C TYR A 155 5.96 -27.52 -5.87
N VAL A 156 5.05 -26.67 -5.39
CA VAL A 156 4.23 -26.96 -4.21
C VAL A 156 2.76 -26.69 -4.49
N PRO A 157 1.84 -27.61 -4.12
CA PRO A 157 0.40 -27.34 -4.19
C PRO A 157 0.03 -26.11 -3.36
N ILE A 158 -0.80 -25.24 -3.93
CA ILE A 158 -1.18 -23.95 -3.33
C ILE A 158 -1.68 -24.09 -1.87
N ASP A 159 -2.45 -25.14 -1.57
CA ASP A 159 -2.99 -25.35 -0.23
C ASP A 159 -1.90 -25.59 0.82
N GLN A 160 -0.78 -26.23 0.45
CA GLN A 160 0.33 -26.45 1.38
C GLN A 160 1.09 -25.15 1.68
N ILE A 161 1.20 -24.26 0.68
CA ILE A 161 1.77 -22.92 0.87
C ILE A 161 0.86 -22.12 1.82
N ILE A 162 -0.45 -22.15 1.61
CA ILE A 162 -1.41 -21.43 2.48
C ILE A 162 -1.44 -22.03 3.90
N ASP A 163 -1.36 -23.35 4.04
CA ASP A 163 -1.23 -24.02 5.34
C ASP A 163 0.00 -23.51 6.11
N SER A 164 1.12 -23.27 5.41
CA SER A 164 2.34 -22.73 6.03
C SER A 164 2.15 -21.31 6.57
N PHE A 165 1.35 -20.47 5.92
CA PHE A 165 1.04 -19.12 6.41
C PHE A 165 0.25 -19.18 7.71
N LEU A 166 -0.77 -20.05 7.76
CA LEU A 166 -1.60 -20.25 8.95
C LEU A 166 -0.79 -20.83 10.11
N GLU A 167 0.17 -21.74 9.83
CA GLU A 167 1.10 -22.26 10.83
C GLU A 167 1.95 -21.16 11.46
N MET A 168 2.41 -20.18 10.66
CA MET A 168 3.16 -19.03 11.13
C MET A 168 2.30 -17.98 11.86
N GLY A 169 0.99 -18.18 11.97
CA GLY A 169 0.07 -17.23 12.59
C GLY A 169 -0.29 -16.05 11.69
N ILE A 170 -0.04 -16.15 10.38
CA ILE A 170 -0.36 -15.09 9.41
C ILE A 170 -1.86 -15.09 9.12
N ASN A 171 -2.47 -13.90 9.21
CA ASN A 171 -3.88 -13.67 8.89
C ASN A 171 -4.10 -12.75 7.68
N THR A 172 -3.03 -12.11 7.19
CA THR A 172 -3.06 -11.13 6.10
C THR A 172 -1.93 -11.40 5.12
N ILE A 173 -2.18 -11.32 3.82
CA ILE A 173 -1.14 -11.44 2.78
C ILE A 173 -1.08 -10.15 1.98
N ARG A 174 0.12 -9.55 1.93
CA ARG A 174 0.49 -8.52 0.95
C ARG A 174 0.92 -9.26 -0.32
N LEU A 175 0.11 -9.16 -1.37
CA LEU A 175 0.26 -9.93 -2.60
C LEU A 175 0.67 -8.99 -3.76
N GLN A 176 1.92 -9.10 -4.18
CA GLN A 176 2.52 -8.22 -5.18
C GLN A 176 2.04 -8.55 -6.59
N PHE A 177 1.73 -7.52 -7.37
CA PHE A 177 1.54 -7.61 -8.82
C PHE A 177 2.35 -6.52 -9.53
N SER A 178 2.60 -6.71 -10.82
CA SER A 178 3.11 -5.67 -11.72
C SER A 178 1.98 -5.14 -12.61
N ASN A 179 2.03 -3.88 -13.05
CA ASN A 179 1.07 -3.38 -14.04
C ASN A 179 1.12 -4.22 -15.33
N GLN A 180 2.32 -4.60 -15.78
CA GLN A 180 2.52 -5.47 -16.93
C GLN A 180 1.75 -6.80 -16.82
N MET A 181 1.70 -7.44 -15.65
CA MET A 181 0.93 -8.68 -15.44
C MET A 181 -0.55 -8.50 -15.80
N LEU A 182 -1.15 -7.34 -15.52
CA LEU A 182 -2.57 -7.07 -15.75
C LEU A 182 -2.93 -7.12 -17.24
N HIS A 183 -1.96 -6.81 -18.11
CA HIS A 183 -2.12 -6.74 -19.55
C HIS A 183 -1.55 -7.96 -20.28
N ASP A 184 -0.88 -8.87 -19.57
CA ASP A 184 -0.34 -10.09 -20.16
C ASP A 184 -1.45 -11.13 -20.38
N THR A 185 -1.71 -11.39 -21.66
CA THR A 185 -2.72 -12.36 -22.12
C THR A 185 -2.10 -13.69 -22.53
N THR A 186 -0.78 -13.83 -22.40
CA THR A 186 -0.06 -15.06 -22.74
C THR A 186 -0.30 -16.11 -21.65
N PRO A 187 -0.79 -17.30 -22.00
CA PRO A 187 -0.87 -18.39 -21.04
C PRO A 187 0.51 -18.81 -20.54
N ILE A 188 0.61 -19.11 -19.25
CA ILE A 188 1.81 -19.71 -18.66
C ILE A 188 2.05 -21.10 -19.24
N GLN A 189 3.29 -21.57 -19.19
CA GLN A 189 3.60 -22.93 -19.61
C GLN A 189 3.07 -23.95 -18.60
N ASP A 190 2.45 -25.03 -19.07
CA ASP A 190 1.95 -26.13 -18.23
C ASP A 190 3.00 -26.70 -17.27
N ALA A 191 4.28 -26.69 -17.67
CA ALA A 191 5.39 -27.17 -16.85
C ALA A 191 5.62 -26.31 -15.60
N TRP A 192 5.31 -25.01 -15.65
CA TRP A 192 5.48 -24.06 -14.55
C TRP A 192 4.43 -24.21 -13.45
N VAL A 193 3.41 -25.04 -13.67
CA VAL A 193 2.35 -25.32 -12.69
C VAL A 193 2.10 -26.82 -12.57
N ALA A 194 3.16 -27.63 -12.72
CA ALA A 194 3.06 -29.08 -12.60
C ALA A 194 2.50 -29.53 -11.23
N ALA A 195 2.84 -28.80 -10.16
CA ALA A 195 2.28 -29.02 -8.82
C ALA A 195 0.83 -28.51 -8.65
N ASN A 196 0.35 -27.67 -9.57
CA ASN A 196 -0.96 -27.04 -9.56
C ASN A 196 -1.65 -27.18 -10.93
N PRO A 197 -1.96 -28.41 -11.39
CA PRO A 197 -2.46 -28.66 -12.75
C PRO A 197 -3.79 -27.97 -13.07
N GLN A 198 -4.52 -27.51 -12.06
CA GLN A 198 -5.73 -26.69 -12.22
C GLN A 198 -5.45 -25.30 -12.83
N PHE A 199 -4.19 -24.86 -12.90
CA PHE A 199 -3.79 -23.57 -13.49
C PHE A 199 -3.30 -23.69 -14.94
N LYS A 200 -3.33 -24.89 -15.55
CA LYS A 200 -2.91 -25.08 -16.94
C LYS A 200 -3.73 -24.22 -17.90
N GLY A 201 -3.04 -23.56 -18.82
CA GLY A 201 -3.65 -22.63 -19.77
C GLY A 201 -4.11 -21.28 -19.17
N PHE A 202 -3.82 -21.01 -17.90
CA PHE A 202 -4.10 -19.70 -17.30
C PHE A 202 -3.07 -18.66 -17.72
N THR A 203 -3.47 -17.40 -17.79
CA THR A 203 -2.53 -16.27 -17.80
C THR A 203 -1.99 -16.01 -16.38
N PRO A 204 -0.89 -15.26 -16.21
CA PRO A 204 -0.40 -14.85 -14.89
C PRO A 204 -1.49 -14.22 -13.99
N LEU A 205 -2.32 -13.33 -14.55
CA LEU A 205 -3.44 -12.72 -13.82
C LEU A 205 -4.50 -13.75 -13.37
N GLN A 206 -4.77 -14.78 -14.19
CA GLN A 206 -5.71 -15.84 -13.81
C GLN A 206 -5.17 -16.75 -12.71
N VAL A 207 -3.85 -16.97 -12.65
CA VAL A 207 -3.23 -17.62 -11.49
C VAL A 207 -3.35 -16.75 -10.25
N TYR A 208 -3.09 -15.45 -10.39
CA TYR A 208 -3.24 -14.48 -9.30
C TYR A 208 -4.69 -14.46 -8.75
N ASP A 209 -5.71 -14.51 -9.61
CA ASP A 209 -7.11 -14.66 -9.20
C ASP A 209 -7.35 -15.90 -8.35
N ALA A 210 -6.85 -17.05 -8.80
CA ALA A 210 -7.03 -18.32 -8.13
C ALA A 210 -6.31 -18.33 -6.78
N VAL A 211 -5.16 -17.66 -6.68
CA VAL A 211 -4.43 -17.46 -5.42
C VAL A 211 -5.24 -16.62 -4.44
N ILE A 212 -5.79 -15.49 -4.89
CA ILE A 212 -6.69 -14.67 -4.06
C ILE A 212 -7.89 -15.48 -3.58
N GLN A 213 -8.52 -16.25 -4.47
CA GLN A 213 -9.65 -17.09 -4.11
C GLN A 213 -9.27 -18.12 -3.04
N ALA A 214 -8.13 -18.81 -3.20
CA ALA A 214 -7.66 -19.80 -2.25
C ALA A 214 -7.33 -19.18 -0.89
N LEU A 215 -6.62 -18.05 -0.85
CA LEU A 215 -6.31 -17.32 0.38
C LEU A 215 -7.59 -16.90 1.12
N THR A 216 -8.50 -16.25 0.42
CA THR A 216 -9.73 -15.72 1.03
C THR A 216 -10.71 -16.83 1.46
N ALA A 217 -10.74 -17.97 0.75
CA ALA A 217 -11.49 -19.16 1.16
C ALA A 217 -10.96 -19.76 2.47
N ARG A 218 -9.68 -19.54 2.80
CA ARG A 218 -9.05 -19.93 4.06
C ARG A 218 -9.13 -18.85 5.14
N GLY A 219 -9.86 -17.75 4.88
CA GLY A 219 -10.11 -16.67 5.85
C GLY A 219 -9.00 -15.64 5.96
N ILE A 220 -7.98 -15.72 5.11
CA ILE A 220 -6.87 -14.76 5.05
C ILE A 220 -7.35 -13.48 4.38
N ALA A 221 -7.02 -12.34 4.97
CA ALA A 221 -7.20 -11.03 4.35
C ALA A 221 -6.14 -10.82 3.26
N VAL A 222 -6.52 -10.34 2.09
CA VAL A 222 -5.58 -10.04 1.01
C VAL A 222 -5.51 -8.53 0.79
N ILE A 223 -4.30 -8.00 0.82
CA ILE A 223 -3.98 -6.66 0.39
C ILE A 223 -3.22 -6.82 -0.93
N VAL A 224 -3.79 -6.30 -2.02
CA VAL A 224 -3.11 -6.30 -3.32
C VAL A 224 -2.16 -5.11 -3.36
N ASN A 225 -0.94 -5.34 -3.83
CA ASN A 225 0.11 -4.33 -3.86
C ASN A 225 0.63 -4.15 -5.29
N ASN A 226 0.52 -2.93 -5.82
CA ASN A 226 1.19 -2.58 -7.06
C ASN A 226 2.67 -2.40 -6.75
N HIS A 227 3.45 -3.42 -7.06
CA HIS A 227 4.85 -3.46 -6.63
C HIS A 227 5.79 -2.84 -7.67
N THR A 228 5.46 -3.03 -8.95
CA THR A 228 6.24 -2.55 -10.08
C THR A 228 5.35 -2.20 -11.27
N ASN A 229 5.84 -1.36 -12.17
CA ASN A 229 5.23 -1.15 -13.49
C ASN A 229 5.52 -2.35 -14.42
N THR A 230 6.77 -2.83 -14.44
CA THR A 230 7.24 -3.97 -15.25
C THR A 230 7.54 -5.20 -14.40
N SER A 231 7.46 -6.40 -14.97
CA SER A 231 7.55 -7.67 -14.24
C SER A 231 9.00 -8.07 -13.93
N ILE A 232 9.67 -7.32 -13.05
CA ILE A 232 11.08 -7.49 -12.69
C ILE A 232 11.29 -7.42 -11.17
N TRP A 233 12.49 -7.80 -10.72
CA TRP A 233 12.94 -7.59 -9.35
C TRP A 233 13.34 -6.13 -9.12
N CYS A 234 12.77 -5.50 -8.09
CA CYS A 234 13.07 -4.14 -7.65
C CYS A 234 14.18 -4.14 -6.56
N CYS A 235 14.68 -3.04 -5.98
CA CYS A 235 14.20 -1.67 -5.99
C CYS A 235 15.39 -0.70 -6.15
N GLY A 236 16.09 -0.80 -7.27
CA GLY A 236 17.21 0.07 -7.64
C GLY A 236 16.78 1.16 -8.61
N ILE A 237 17.68 1.47 -9.55
CA ILE A 237 17.33 2.20 -10.77
C ILE A 237 16.93 1.16 -11.82
N ASP A 238 15.62 0.96 -11.97
CA ASP A 238 15.05 -0.19 -12.67
C ASP A 238 13.79 0.15 -13.50
N GLY A 239 13.40 1.43 -13.57
CA GLY A 239 12.20 1.88 -14.28
C GLY A 239 10.89 1.67 -13.50
N ASN A 240 10.97 1.33 -12.22
CA ASN A 240 9.85 1.17 -11.28
C ASN A 240 10.01 2.03 -10.02
N GLU A 241 10.82 3.07 -10.07
CA GLU A 241 11.07 3.99 -8.97
C GLU A 241 9.81 4.73 -8.54
N ARG A 242 8.94 5.05 -9.51
CA ARG A 242 7.64 5.70 -9.31
C ARG A 242 6.56 5.07 -10.19
N TRP A 243 5.31 5.33 -9.84
CA TRP A 243 4.10 4.87 -10.54
C TRP A 243 3.98 5.36 -11.99
N ASN A 244 4.74 6.39 -12.36
CA ASN A 244 4.66 7.08 -13.65
C ASN A 244 5.97 7.06 -14.47
N GLU A 245 6.86 6.09 -14.23
CA GLU A 245 8.10 5.95 -15.00
C GLU A 245 7.85 5.40 -16.41
N SER A 246 7.34 4.16 -16.50
CA SER A 246 7.07 3.48 -17.78
C SER A 246 5.62 3.60 -18.25
N GLN A 247 4.83 4.43 -17.57
CA GLN A 247 3.42 4.67 -17.86
C GLN A 247 2.97 6.05 -17.38
N SER A 248 1.78 6.48 -17.81
CA SER A 248 1.19 7.73 -17.31
C SER A 248 0.45 7.53 -15.99
N ILE A 249 0.25 8.61 -15.22
CA ILE A 249 -0.56 8.58 -13.98
C ILE A 249 -1.98 8.07 -14.28
N SER A 250 -2.58 8.46 -15.41
CA SER A 250 -3.92 8.00 -15.78
C SER A 250 -3.97 6.52 -16.15
N THR A 251 -2.91 5.98 -16.78
CA THR A 251 -2.76 4.54 -17.03
C THR A 251 -2.69 3.78 -15.71
N TRP A 252 -1.83 4.22 -14.79
CA TRP A 252 -1.70 3.61 -13.45
C TRP A 252 -3.02 3.63 -12.66
N ILE A 253 -3.74 4.76 -12.67
CA ILE A 253 -5.07 4.85 -12.04
C ILE A 253 -6.07 3.90 -12.73
N SER A 254 -6.06 3.81 -14.07
CA SER A 254 -6.93 2.89 -14.81
C SER A 254 -6.67 1.42 -14.43
N ASP A 255 -5.42 1.04 -14.26
CA ASP A 255 -5.02 -0.29 -13.81
C ASP A 255 -5.52 -0.56 -12.38
N TRP A 256 -5.39 0.42 -11.49
CA TRP A 256 -5.99 0.32 -10.16
C TRP A 256 -7.50 0.13 -10.21
N LEU A 257 -8.21 0.89 -11.04
CA LEU A 257 -9.65 0.73 -11.24
C LEU A 257 -10.00 -0.66 -11.79
N PHE A 258 -9.19 -1.22 -12.68
CA PHE A 258 -9.35 -2.59 -13.16
C PHE A 258 -9.24 -3.60 -11.99
N VAL A 259 -8.17 -3.51 -11.19
CA VAL A 259 -7.91 -4.41 -10.06
C VAL A 259 -9.02 -4.33 -9.00
N VAL A 260 -9.39 -3.13 -8.55
CA VAL A 260 -10.37 -2.99 -7.46
C VAL A 260 -11.78 -3.37 -7.89
N ASN A 261 -12.14 -3.18 -9.17
CA ASN A 261 -13.41 -3.67 -9.71
C ASN A 261 -13.41 -5.20 -9.86
N ARG A 262 -12.29 -5.79 -10.29
CA ARG A 262 -12.13 -7.24 -10.45
C ARG A 262 -12.41 -7.99 -9.14
N TYR A 263 -11.92 -7.47 -8.01
CA TYR A 263 -12.04 -8.13 -6.71
C TYR A 263 -13.15 -7.57 -5.80
N LYS A 264 -13.94 -6.60 -6.25
CA LYS A 264 -14.91 -5.85 -5.46
C LYS A 264 -15.93 -6.70 -4.67
N SER A 265 -16.32 -7.86 -5.23
CA SER A 265 -17.28 -8.77 -4.61
C SER A 265 -16.68 -9.59 -3.47
N ASN A 266 -15.36 -9.76 -3.43
CA ASN A 266 -14.65 -10.49 -2.39
C ASN A 266 -14.25 -9.55 -1.26
N LYS A 267 -15.06 -9.48 -0.20
CA LYS A 267 -14.81 -8.59 0.97
C LYS A 267 -13.61 -8.97 1.83
N ARG A 268 -12.91 -10.05 1.48
CA ARG A 268 -11.63 -10.44 2.08
C ARG A 268 -10.43 -9.99 1.24
N VAL A 269 -10.64 -9.39 0.06
CA VAL A 269 -9.67 -8.47 -0.55
C VAL A 269 -9.90 -7.11 0.09
N VAL A 270 -9.08 -6.79 1.08
CA VAL A 270 -9.36 -5.76 2.07
C VAL A 270 -8.67 -4.43 1.81
N GLY A 271 -7.61 -4.42 1.01
CA GLY A 271 -6.78 -3.23 0.81
C GLY A 271 -6.15 -3.13 -0.57
N ALA A 272 -5.94 -1.89 -1.02
CA ALA A 272 -5.12 -1.51 -2.15
C ALA A 272 -3.90 -0.74 -1.63
N ASP A 273 -2.73 -1.38 -1.72
CA ASP A 273 -1.44 -0.77 -1.41
C ASP A 273 -0.82 -0.18 -2.67
N LEU A 274 -0.88 1.16 -2.74
CA LEU A 274 -0.98 1.89 -4.01
C LEU A 274 0.28 1.82 -4.87
N TYR A 275 1.47 1.94 -4.29
CA TYR A 275 2.72 1.78 -5.03
C TYR A 275 3.88 1.52 -4.07
N ASN A 276 4.69 0.51 -4.40
CA ASN A 276 5.80 0.07 -3.57
C ASN A 276 7.02 1.00 -3.65
N GLU A 277 7.54 1.38 -2.48
CA GLU A 277 8.85 2.00 -2.30
C GLU A 277 9.15 3.15 -3.27
N VAL A 278 8.25 4.13 -3.29
CA VAL A 278 8.40 5.37 -4.07
C VAL A 278 9.76 6.00 -3.79
N ARG A 279 10.59 6.08 -4.83
CA ARG A 279 11.98 6.51 -4.71
C ARG A 279 12.40 7.33 -5.92
N ARG A 280 13.57 7.96 -5.76
CA ARG A 280 14.27 8.72 -6.77
C ARG A 280 14.65 7.88 -8.00
N ASP A 281 14.49 8.45 -9.18
CA ASP A 281 15.15 8.00 -10.42
C ASP A 281 16.51 8.71 -10.64
N ILE A 282 17.15 8.58 -11.81
CA ILE A 282 18.46 9.23 -12.06
C ILE A 282 18.39 10.77 -11.93
N LEU A 283 17.27 11.40 -12.27
CA LEU A 283 17.11 12.84 -12.43
C LEU A 283 16.12 13.45 -11.44
N THR A 284 15.09 12.73 -11.01
CA THR A 284 13.94 13.27 -10.28
C THR A 284 13.73 12.56 -8.95
N ASP A 285 13.56 13.37 -7.91
CA ASP A 285 13.13 12.92 -6.59
C ASP A 285 11.60 12.90 -6.52
N PRO A 286 10.99 11.89 -5.90
CA PRO A 286 9.59 11.99 -5.51
C PRO A 286 9.43 13.04 -4.41
N ASP A 287 8.26 13.66 -4.35
CA ASP A 287 7.93 14.64 -3.33
C ASP A 287 6.52 14.48 -2.77
N TRP A 288 6.15 15.41 -1.89
CA TRP A 288 4.90 15.39 -1.15
C TRP A 288 4.30 16.79 -1.07
N GLY A 289 3.34 17.08 -1.96
CA GLY A 289 2.57 18.32 -1.97
C GLY A 289 3.08 19.42 -2.91
N ASN A 290 4.02 19.16 -3.83
CA ASN A 290 4.46 20.17 -4.81
C ASN A 290 3.47 20.34 -5.99
N GLY A 291 2.56 19.40 -6.20
CA GLY A 291 1.54 19.44 -7.25
C GLY A 291 2.05 19.12 -8.65
N ASP A 292 3.27 18.58 -8.78
CA ASP A 292 3.86 18.19 -10.06
C ASP A 292 3.67 16.68 -10.34
N ASN A 293 4.36 16.17 -11.36
CA ASN A 293 4.28 14.75 -11.73
C ASN A 293 5.06 13.82 -10.78
N ALA A 294 5.92 14.35 -9.92
CA ALA A 294 6.70 13.60 -8.92
C ALA A 294 6.02 13.57 -7.54
N ASP A 295 4.95 14.35 -7.37
CA ASP A 295 4.20 14.46 -6.13
C ASP A 295 3.39 13.19 -5.83
N TRP A 296 3.93 12.39 -4.90
CA TRP A 296 3.31 11.15 -4.46
C TRP A 296 2.00 11.40 -3.71
N GLN A 297 1.91 12.46 -2.92
CA GLN A 297 0.69 12.80 -2.19
C GLN A 297 -0.45 13.11 -3.15
N SER A 298 -0.17 13.91 -4.18
CA SER A 298 -1.17 14.26 -5.19
C SER A 298 -1.61 13.03 -6.00
N ALA A 299 -0.67 12.21 -6.49
CA ALA A 299 -0.99 11.04 -7.29
C ALA A 299 -1.76 9.97 -6.50
N SER A 300 -1.32 9.66 -5.27
CA SER A 300 -2.00 8.67 -4.42
C SER A 300 -3.37 9.15 -3.96
N GLN A 301 -3.56 10.44 -3.67
CA GLN A 301 -4.88 11.01 -3.38
C GLN A 301 -5.82 10.92 -4.60
N GLN A 302 -5.34 11.21 -5.80
CA GLN A 302 -6.14 11.09 -7.03
C GLN A 302 -6.57 9.63 -7.28
N ALA A 303 -5.65 8.68 -7.12
CA ALA A 303 -5.96 7.25 -7.22
C ALA A 303 -6.99 6.84 -6.14
N ALA A 304 -6.78 7.25 -4.90
CA ALA A 304 -7.68 6.94 -3.78
C ALA A 304 -9.11 7.45 -4.02
N ASP A 305 -9.25 8.67 -4.53
CA ASP A 305 -10.56 9.25 -4.88
C ASP A 305 -11.30 8.41 -5.92
N GLN A 306 -10.61 8.01 -7.01
CA GLN A 306 -11.20 7.20 -8.07
C GLN A 306 -11.53 5.79 -7.59
N ILE A 307 -10.63 5.18 -6.81
CA ILE A 307 -10.85 3.87 -6.20
C ILE A 307 -12.05 3.90 -5.25
N GLN A 308 -12.19 4.91 -4.40
CA GLN A 308 -13.31 5.00 -3.44
C GLN A 308 -14.66 5.18 -4.13
N GLN A 309 -14.71 5.87 -5.28
CA GLN A 309 -15.94 5.92 -6.10
C GLN A 309 -16.27 4.55 -6.71
N ALA A 310 -15.26 3.79 -7.13
CA ALA A 310 -15.44 2.46 -7.72
C ALA A 310 -15.71 1.36 -6.68
N ASN A 311 -15.03 1.37 -5.54
CA ASN A 311 -15.08 0.37 -4.47
C ASN A 311 -14.90 1.04 -3.09
N PRO A 312 -15.99 1.55 -2.47
CA PRO A 312 -15.91 2.25 -1.19
C PRO A 312 -15.59 1.33 0.01
N ASP A 313 -15.58 0.02 -0.19
CA ASP A 313 -15.36 -0.95 0.87
C ASP A 313 -13.87 -1.19 1.16
N ILE A 314 -12.98 -0.93 0.21
CA ILE A 314 -11.56 -1.26 0.32
C ILE A 314 -10.79 -0.23 1.17
N LEU A 315 -9.81 -0.69 1.94
CA LEU A 315 -8.81 0.18 2.55
C LEU A 315 -7.88 0.75 1.47
N ILE A 316 -7.51 2.01 1.61
CA ILE A 316 -6.46 2.64 0.82
C ILE A 316 -5.21 2.66 1.70
N ILE A 317 -4.15 2.01 1.23
CA ILE A 317 -2.86 1.96 1.89
C ILE A 317 -1.89 2.83 1.10
N VAL A 318 -1.30 3.82 1.80
CA VAL A 318 -0.35 4.76 1.21
C VAL A 318 1.00 4.59 1.90
N GLU A 319 1.98 4.10 1.16
CA GLU A 319 3.37 4.07 1.61
C GLU A 319 3.96 5.48 1.73
N GLY A 320 5.03 5.61 2.52
CA GLY A 320 5.85 6.81 2.55
C GLY A 320 6.79 6.94 1.35
N ILE A 321 7.58 8.01 1.33
CA ILE A 321 8.68 8.14 0.37
C ILE A 321 9.88 7.34 0.88
N ASN A 322 10.32 6.38 0.08
CA ASN A 322 11.41 5.47 0.42
C ASN A 322 12.78 6.16 0.33
N TRP A 323 13.04 6.95 -0.71
CA TRP A 323 14.34 7.59 -0.85
C TRP A 323 14.30 8.87 -1.68
N THR A 324 15.07 9.87 -1.24
CA THR A 324 15.32 11.14 -1.92
C THR A 324 16.81 11.50 -1.85
N GLY A 325 17.29 12.25 -2.83
CA GLY A 325 18.66 12.73 -2.94
C GLY A 325 19.66 11.70 -3.45
N LEU A 326 20.83 12.19 -3.83
CA LEU A 326 21.92 11.34 -4.31
C LEU A 326 22.61 10.68 -3.11
N PRO A 327 22.69 9.33 -3.04
CA PRO A 327 23.30 8.63 -1.92
C PRO A 327 24.83 8.74 -1.95
N VAL A 328 25.34 9.93 -1.65
CA VAL A 328 26.76 10.30 -1.68
C VAL A 328 27.06 11.13 -0.46
N ASP A 329 28.08 10.73 0.31
CA ASP A 329 28.50 11.46 1.51
C ASP A 329 28.70 12.96 1.23
N GLY A 330 28.09 13.79 2.09
CA GLY A 330 28.17 15.25 2.00
C GLY A 330 27.14 15.92 1.07
N LEU A 331 26.33 15.16 0.34
CA LEU A 331 25.16 15.69 -0.37
C LEU A 331 23.88 15.49 0.47
N PRO A 332 22.81 16.27 0.24
CA PRO A 332 21.52 16.01 0.85
C PRO A 332 20.88 14.73 0.30
N HIS A 333 20.62 13.77 1.18
CA HIS A 333 19.90 12.54 0.89
C HIS A 333 19.22 12.00 2.14
N GLY A 334 18.22 11.15 1.94
CA GLY A 334 17.58 10.45 3.04
C GLY A 334 16.23 9.86 2.68
N ARG A 335 15.62 9.26 3.70
CA ARG A 335 14.35 8.53 3.66
C ARG A 335 13.29 9.30 4.44
N PRO A 336 12.42 10.07 3.75
CA PRO A 336 11.36 10.82 4.42
C PRO A 336 10.32 9.94 5.12
N THR A 337 10.10 8.72 4.64
CA THR A 337 9.05 7.80 5.11
C THR A 337 7.70 8.54 5.18
N LEU A 338 7.09 8.66 6.37
CA LEU A 338 5.81 9.34 6.59
C LEU A 338 5.97 10.69 7.29
N THR A 339 7.18 11.26 7.38
CA THR A 339 7.37 12.58 8.00
C THR A 339 6.51 13.69 7.38
N PRO A 340 6.27 13.76 6.05
CA PRO A 340 5.49 14.85 5.45
C PRO A 340 3.98 14.81 5.79
N VAL A 341 3.47 13.65 6.21
CA VAL A 341 2.05 13.42 6.53
C VAL A 341 1.55 14.39 7.61
N SER A 342 2.43 14.79 8.54
CA SER A 342 2.14 15.77 9.58
C SER A 342 1.75 17.15 9.06
N GLY A 343 2.24 17.55 7.87
CA GLY A 343 1.93 18.82 7.24
C GLY A 343 0.88 18.73 6.13
N LEU A 344 0.73 17.57 5.48
CA LEU A 344 -0.27 17.33 4.45
C LEU A 344 -0.70 15.85 4.46
N SER A 345 -1.84 15.57 5.07
CA SER A 345 -2.41 14.22 5.14
C SER A 345 -3.44 13.98 4.04
N HIS A 346 -3.59 12.72 3.64
CA HIS A 346 -4.72 12.29 2.84
C HIS A 346 -6.05 12.45 3.58
N THR A 347 -7.05 12.91 2.85
CA THR A 347 -8.45 12.91 3.28
C THR A 347 -9.23 12.21 2.19
N LEU A 348 -9.87 11.09 2.52
CA LEU A 348 -10.58 10.26 1.56
C LEU A 348 -12.06 10.67 1.46
N LEU A 349 -12.67 10.35 0.32
CA LEU A 349 -14.11 10.52 0.08
C LEU A 349 -14.98 9.73 1.06
N VAL A 350 -14.50 8.56 1.48
CA VAL A 350 -15.12 7.70 2.48
C VAL A 350 -14.19 7.66 3.69
N SER A 351 -14.66 8.20 4.81
CA SER A 351 -13.97 8.13 6.09
C SER A 351 -13.71 6.68 6.53
N HIS A 352 -12.77 6.51 7.47
CA HIS A 352 -12.43 5.21 8.06
C HIS A 352 -11.87 4.17 7.06
N LYS A 353 -11.18 4.61 6.00
CA LYS A 353 -10.58 3.71 4.98
C LYS A 353 -9.08 3.90 4.74
N LEU A 354 -8.45 4.90 5.37
CA LEU A 354 -7.03 5.19 5.18
C LEU A 354 -6.15 4.40 6.16
N VAL A 355 -5.08 3.80 5.64
CA VAL A 355 -3.95 3.24 6.38
C VAL A 355 -2.66 3.79 5.75
N TYR A 356 -1.69 4.18 6.56
CA TYR A 356 -0.34 4.47 6.06
C TYR A 356 0.57 3.27 6.23
N SER A 357 1.60 3.17 5.40
CA SER A 357 2.57 2.07 5.46
C SER A 357 4.01 2.56 5.50
N ALA A 358 4.88 1.79 6.16
CA ALA A 358 6.31 2.08 6.26
C ALA A 358 7.16 0.81 6.25
N HIS A 359 8.34 0.90 5.64
CA HIS A 359 9.30 -0.20 5.50
C HIS A 359 10.56 0.09 6.32
N PHE A 360 11.09 -0.93 7.00
CA PHE A 360 12.32 -0.83 7.77
C PHE A 360 13.13 -2.11 7.63
N TYR A 361 14.37 -1.98 7.18
CA TYR A 361 15.32 -3.09 7.06
C TYR A 361 16.62 -2.79 7.79
N SER A 362 17.21 -3.80 8.42
CA SER A 362 18.43 -3.67 9.22
C SER A 362 19.57 -2.94 8.48
N TYR A 363 19.69 -3.18 7.17
CA TYR A 363 20.75 -2.66 6.31
C TYR A 363 20.50 -1.25 5.76
N THR A 364 19.27 -0.75 5.84
CA THR A 364 18.91 0.64 5.48
C THR A 364 19.08 1.56 6.68
N GLY A 365 18.95 2.87 6.50
CA GLY A 365 18.91 3.85 7.59
C GLY A 365 18.14 5.11 7.19
N PRO A 366 18.00 6.08 8.09
CA PRO A 366 17.34 7.36 7.76
C PRO A 366 18.07 8.09 6.63
N ASN A 367 19.41 8.00 6.59
CA ASN A 367 20.26 8.57 5.55
C ASN A 367 21.17 7.52 4.90
N HIS A 368 20.93 6.23 5.15
CA HIS A 368 21.68 5.15 4.51
C HIS A 368 20.77 4.41 3.52
N SER A 369 21.16 4.37 2.24
CA SER A 369 20.34 3.82 1.15
C SER A 369 20.05 2.33 1.33
N GLY A 370 20.99 1.62 1.94
CA GLY A 370 20.98 0.15 2.04
C GLY A 370 21.96 -0.52 1.09
N ALA A 371 22.55 0.22 0.16
CA ALA A 371 23.52 -0.31 -0.78
C ALA A 371 24.82 -0.75 -0.09
N THR A 372 25.54 -1.64 -0.77
CA THR A 372 26.95 -1.94 -0.53
C THR A 372 27.72 -1.65 -1.82
N GLY A 373 28.81 -0.88 -1.75
CA GLY A 373 29.52 -0.42 -2.94
C GLY A 373 28.93 0.86 -3.55
N ILE A 374 28.48 0.82 -4.80
CA ILE A 374 27.97 2.03 -5.47
C ILE A 374 26.69 2.49 -4.78
N GLY A 375 26.69 3.74 -4.28
CA GLY A 375 25.58 4.32 -3.53
C GLY A 375 25.56 3.96 -2.05
N GLU A 376 26.62 3.32 -1.53
CA GLU A 376 26.84 3.18 -0.08
C GLU A 376 27.32 4.51 0.51
N THR A 377 26.74 4.90 1.66
CA THR A 377 27.12 6.10 2.42
C THR A 377 27.70 5.70 3.77
N THR A 378 28.35 6.64 4.46
CA THR A 378 28.89 6.43 5.81
C THR A 378 27.87 6.65 6.93
N ASP A 379 26.64 7.01 6.58
CA ASP A 379 25.52 7.16 7.51
C ASP A 379 25.21 5.85 8.25
N PRO A 380 24.76 5.90 9.52
CA PRO A 380 24.40 4.69 10.25
C PRO A 380 23.19 4.00 9.63
N ARG A 381 23.27 2.67 9.52
CA ARG A 381 22.11 1.81 9.24
C ARG A 381 21.27 1.65 10.50
N TYR A 382 20.03 1.20 10.38
CA TYR A 382 19.14 0.97 11.52
C TYR A 382 19.71 -0.05 12.50
N ARG A 383 20.43 -1.07 12.02
CA ARG A 383 21.14 -2.03 12.87
C ARG A 383 22.34 -1.46 13.63
N ASP A 384 22.84 -0.29 13.21
CA ASP A 384 23.98 0.39 13.82
C ASP A 384 23.53 1.38 14.92
N LEU A 385 22.23 1.68 14.99
CA LEU A 385 21.65 2.59 15.97
C LEU A 385 21.56 1.95 17.36
N SER A 386 21.66 2.77 18.40
CA SER A 386 21.25 2.37 19.75
C SER A 386 19.76 2.03 19.77
N LEU A 387 19.30 1.21 20.72
CA LEU A 387 17.88 0.89 20.88
C LEU A 387 17.00 2.16 20.95
N THR A 388 17.45 3.15 21.74
CA THR A 388 16.76 4.43 21.90
C THR A 388 16.68 5.21 20.59
N ASP A 389 17.79 5.30 19.86
CA ASP A 389 17.81 6.04 18.58
C ASP A 389 16.98 5.34 17.51
N LEU A 390 17.03 4.01 17.46
CA LEU A 390 16.19 3.21 16.59
C LEU A 390 14.69 3.48 16.85
N PHE A 391 14.27 3.43 18.12
CA PHE A 391 12.87 3.70 18.50
C PHE A 391 12.46 5.14 18.20
N ASN A 392 13.35 6.10 18.46
CA ASN A 392 13.10 7.51 18.16
C ASN A 392 12.90 7.73 16.66
N VAL A 393 13.76 7.16 15.81
CA VAL A 393 13.66 7.31 14.35
C VAL A 393 12.42 6.61 13.82
N MET A 394 12.10 5.39 14.25
CA MET A 394 10.87 4.71 13.81
C MET A 394 9.61 5.45 14.25
N THR A 395 9.64 6.05 15.45
CA THR A 395 8.53 6.87 15.94
C THR A 395 8.38 8.15 15.13
N SER A 396 9.45 8.93 14.97
CA SER A 396 9.39 10.25 14.31
C SER A 396 9.19 10.16 12.80
N SER A 397 9.64 9.07 12.16
CA SER A 397 9.50 8.88 10.72
C SER A 397 8.22 8.18 10.29
N ALA A 398 7.59 7.39 11.17
CA ALA A 398 6.39 6.61 10.83
C ALA A 398 5.35 6.56 11.96
N SER A 399 5.67 5.95 13.11
CA SER A 399 4.64 5.56 14.09
C SER A 399 3.92 6.73 14.76
N TYR A 400 4.48 7.95 14.74
CA TYR A 400 3.80 9.15 15.26
C TYR A 400 2.42 9.35 14.63
N VAL A 401 2.23 8.93 13.36
CA VAL A 401 0.93 9.02 12.65
C VAL A 401 -0.14 8.23 13.38
N ALA A 402 0.20 7.07 13.93
CA ALA A 402 -0.70 6.21 14.70
C ALA A 402 -0.72 6.55 16.19
N LEU A 403 0.40 7.02 16.75
CA LEU A 403 0.56 7.24 18.19
C LEU A 403 0.05 8.60 18.65
N ASN A 404 0.10 9.62 17.80
CA ASN A 404 -0.50 10.92 18.08
C ASN A 404 -1.99 10.85 17.73
N SER A 405 -2.84 10.75 18.75
CA SER A 405 -4.29 10.72 18.58
C SER A 405 -4.87 12.10 18.28
N GLN A 406 -6.02 12.14 17.61
CA GLN A 406 -6.81 13.36 17.37
C GLN A 406 -6.06 14.44 16.57
N MET A 407 -5.25 14.02 15.60
CA MET A 407 -4.60 14.88 14.61
C MET A 407 -5.26 14.65 13.24
N HIS A 408 -5.19 15.64 12.34
CA HIS A 408 -5.76 15.49 10.99
C HIS A 408 -5.18 14.29 10.21
N TYR A 409 -3.97 13.88 10.59
CA TYR A 409 -3.25 12.76 10.03
C TYR A 409 -3.44 11.43 10.78
N THR A 410 -4.13 11.39 11.93
CA THR A 410 -4.24 10.16 12.71
C THR A 410 -4.90 9.05 11.90
N ALA A 411 -4.17 7.96 11.69
CA ALA A 411 -4.61 6.76 10.98
C ALA A 411 -3.77 5.55 11.45
N PRO A 412 -4.18 4.31 11.17
CA PRO A 412 -3.31 3.16 11.39
C PRO A 412 -2.03 3.27 10.56
N VAL A 413 -0.93 2.77 11.12
CA VAL A 413 0.34 2.58 10.41
C VAL A 413 0.63 1.08 10.37
N TRP A 414 0.76 0.54 9.17
CA TRP A 414 1.14 -0.84 8.91
C TRP A 414 2.63 -0.91 8.59
N MET A 415 3.40 -1.69 9.36
CA MET A 415 4.80 -1.94 9.06
C MET A 415 4.88 -3.04 7.99
N SER A 416 4.63 -2.68 6.73
CA SER A 416 4.32 -3.61 5.63
C SER A 416 5.50 -4.39 5.10
N GLU A 417 6.73 -3.96 5.39
CA GLU A 417 7.93 -4.72 5.09
C GLU A 417 9.02 -4.53 6.14
N PHE A 418 9.53 -5.67 6.60
CA PHE A 418 10.75 -5.83 7.37
C PHE A 418 11.22 -7.28 7.24
N GLY A 419 12.52 -7.51 7.32
CA GLY A 419 13.07 -8.86 7.19
C GLY A 419 14.54 -8.91 7.56
N VAL A 420 15.00 -10.11 7.89
CA VAL A 420 16.41 -10.47 8.10
C VAL A 420 16.60 -11.93 7.69
N ALA A 421 17.80 -12.28 7.23
CA ALA A 421 18.16 -13.66 6.93
C ALA A 421 18.13 -14.56 8.17
N GLY A 422 17.41 -15.68 8.09
CA GLY A 422 17.43 -16.74 9.10
C GLY A 422 18.52 -17.78 8.87
N ARG A 423 18.94 -17.93 7.62
CA ARG A 423 19.88 -18.96 7.15
C ARG A 423 20.88 -18.36 6.16
N GLY A 424 22.03 -19.00 6.01
CA GLY A 424 23.08 -18.58 5.07
C GLY A 424 23.88 -17.35 5.53
N GLU A 425 23.20 -16.31 5.99
CA GLU A 425 23.81 -15.11 6.55
C GLU A 425 23.69 -15.11 8.08
N ASN A 426 24.80 -14.84 8.76
CA ASN A 426 24.88 -14.89 10.21
C ASN A 426 25.57 -13.63 10.75
N ILE A 427 24.83 -12.51 10.67
CA ILE A 427 25.31 -11.19 11.08
C ILE A 427 24.68 -10.84 12.43
N ASP A 428 25.50 -10.74 13.48
CA ASP A 428 25.00 -10.53 14.85
C ASP A 428 24.22 -9.21 15.02
N SER A 429 24.63 -8.13 14.32
CA SER A 429 23.91 -6.85 14.37
C SER A 429 22.51 -6.94 13.75
N ASP A 430 22.29 -7.78 12.74
CA ASP A 430 20.96 -8.00 12.16
C ASP A 430 20.06 -8.77 13.13
N LYS A 431 20.61 -9.72 13.89
CA LYS A 431 19.87 -10.44 14.93
C LYS A 431 19.44 -9.52 16.06
N VAL A 432 20.35 -8.68 16.54
CA VAL A 432 20.07 -7.68 17.56
C VAL A 432 19.03 -6.68 17.05
N TRP A 433 19.17 -6.21 15.82
CA TRP A 433 18.19 -5.33 15.19
C TRP A 433 16.81 -5.98 15.11
N PHE A 434 16.73 -7.25 14.70
CA PHE A 434 15.45 -7.95 14.56
C PHE A 434 14.72 -8.10 15.90
N GLN A 435 15.44 -8.45 16.97
CA GLN A 435 14.85 -8.44 18.32
C GLN A 435 14.36 -7.04 18.70
N ASN A 436 15.20 -6.01 18.56
CA ASN A 436 14.83 -4.64 18.90
C ASN A 436 13.62 -4.14 18.07
N TYR A 437 13.54 -4.50 16.79
CA TYR A 437 12.44 -4.15 15.92
C TYR A 437 11.14 -4.84 16.37
N VAL A 438 11.20 -6.14 16.70
CA VAL A 438 10.06 -6.86 17.27
C VAL A 438 9.63 -6.26 18.62
N ASP A 439 10.56 -5.91 19.50
CA ASP A 439 10.25 -5.22 20.76
C ASP A 439 9.47 -3.92 20.52
N PHE A 440 9.84 -3.16 19.48
CA PHE A 440 9.11 -1.96 19.08
C PHE A 440 7.69 -2.27 18.59
N LEU A 441 7.53 -3.27 17.70
CA LEU A 441 6.21 -3.68 17.19
C LEU A 441 5.30 -4.14 18.33
N VAL A 442 5.84 -4.86 19.31
CA VAL A 442 5.13 -5.31 20.50
C VAL A 442 4.76 -4.14 21.39
N GLN A 443 5.72 -3.27 21.72
CA GLN A 443 5.50 -2.12 22.61
C GLN A 443 4.45 -1.14 22.04
N THR A 444 4.44 -0.98 20.72
CA THR A 444 3.52 -0.05 20.05
C THR A 444 2.21 -0.69 19.62
N ASP A 445 2.00 -2.00 19.81
CA ASP A 445 0.84 -2.75 19.27
C ASP A 445 0.66 -2.48 17.76
N ALA A 446 1.77 -2.56 17.01
CA ALA A 446 1.81 -2.30 15.59
C ALA A 446 1.23 -3.47 14.78
N ASP A 447 0.58 -3.10 13.68
CA ASP A 447 0.22 -3.98 12.58
C ASP A 447 1.49 -4.18 11.73
N PHE A 448 1.73 -5.37 11.17
CA PHE A 448 3.00 -5.69 10.49
C PHE A 448 2.85 -6.63 9.30
N ALA A 449 3.85 -6.69 8.42
CA ALA A 449 4.03 -7.76 7.46
C ALA A 449 5.51 -8.09 7.19
N PHE A 450 5.88 -9.36 7.38
CA PHE A 450 7.25 -9.83 7.18
C PHE A 450 7.58 -10.01 5.69
N TRP A 451 8.81 -9.68 5.29
CA TRP A 451 9.33 -9.89 3.94
C TRP A 451 10.53 -10.86 3.91
N PRO A 452 10.54 -11.89 3.03
CA PRO A 452 9.39 -12.52 2.37
C PRO A 452 8.88 -13.76 3.14
N LEU A 453 7.67 -14.23 2.82
CA LEU A 453 7.14 -15.48 3.40
C LEU A 453 7.66 -16.72 2.69
N VAL A 454 7.77 -16.68 1.36
CA VAL A 454 8.10 -17.84 0.53
C VAL A 454 9.45 -17.61 -0.15
N GLY A 455 10.29 -18.63 -0.23
CA GLY A 455 11.56 -18.63 -0.96
C GLY A 455 12.04 -20.04 -1.31
N TYR A 456 13.19 -20.16 -1.95
CA TYR A 456 13.79 -21.44 -2.32
C TYR A 456 15.12 -21.73 -1.61
N LEU A 457 15.27 -22.97 -1.14
CA LEU A 457 16.54 -23.51 -0.64
C LEU A 457 16.78 -24.89 -1.24
N ASN A 458 17.80 -25.02 -2.07
CA ASN A 458 18.25 -26.30 -2.61
C ASN A 458 19.47 -26.79 -1.82
N ASN A 459 19.36 -27.94 -1.14
CA ASN A 459 20.40 -28.47 -0.25
C ASN A 459 20.94 -27.44 0.76
N GLY A 460 20.06 -26.58 1.28
CA GLY A 460 20.40 -25.53 2.26
C GLY A 460 21.02 -24.27 1.67
N VAL A 461 21.06 -24.12 0.34
CA VAL A 461 21.60 -22.95 -0.37
C VAL A 461 20.48 -22.25 -1.14
N GLY A 462 20.39 -20.93 -1.07
CA GLY A 462 19.38 -20.12 -1.75
C GLY A 462 18.96 -18.91 -0.89
N ASN A 463 17.69 -18.56 -0.94
CA ASN A 463 17.13 -17.39 -0.26
C ASN A 463 16.97 -17.63 1.26
N GLY A 464 17.98 -17.23 2.03
CA GLY A 464 17.96 -17.33 3.48
C GLY A 464 16.99 -16.38 4.20
N TRP A 465 16.35 -15.45 3.48
CA TRP A 465 15.48 -14.41 4.05
C TRP A 465 14.05 -14.89 4.26
N SER A 466 13.54 -15.82 3.46
CA SER A 466 12.16 -16.25 3.60
C SER A 466 11.91 -17.00 4.92
N LEU A 467 10.69 -16.91 5.47
CA LEU A 467 10.28 -17.71 6.63
C LEU A 467 9.94 -19.16 6.26
N MET A 468 9.50 -19.40 5.02
CA MET A 468 9.15 -20.71 4.51
C MET A 468 9.86 -20.97 3.18
N ASN A 469 10.81 -21.91 3.19
CA ASN A 469 11.55 -22.32 2.01
C ASN A 469 11.07 -23.67 1.46
N TRP A 470 11.22 -23.82 0.15
CA TRP A 470 10.99 -25.09 -0.55
C TRP A 470 12.15 -25.41 -1.48
N ASP A 471 12.43 -26.70 -1.69
CA ASP A 471 13.31 -27.13 -2.78
C ASP A 471 12.51 -27.44 -4.06
N PHE A 472 13.21 -27.71 -5.16
CA PHE A 472 12.60 -27.99 -6.47
C PHE A 472 11.84 -29.34 -6.54
N THR A 473 11.88 -30.13 -5.47
CA THR A 473 11.08 -31.35 -5.30
C THR A 473 9.85 -31.13 -4.40
N GLY A 474 9.67 -29.92 -3.89
CA GLY A 474 8.61 -29.56 -2.95
C GLY A 474 8.92 -29.92 -1.50
N LYS A 475 10.18 -30.18 -1.14
CA LYS A 475 10.57 -30.43 0.26
C LYS A 475 10.65 -29.11 1.02
N ARG A 476 10.02 -29.08 2.19
CA ARG A 476 9.95 -27.90 3.07
C ARG A 476 11.22 -27.67 3.89
N THR A 477 11.55 -26.41 4.15
CA THR A 477 12.42 -25.96 5.25
C THR A 477 11.88 -24.64 5.81
N GLY A 478 11.13 -24.74 6.91
CA GLY A 478 10.37 -23.65 7.51
C GLY A 478 10.93 -23.13 8.84
N LEU A 479 10.39 -22.00 9.28
CA LEU A 479 10.74 -21.33 10.53
C LEU A 479 10.76 -22.26 11.77
N PHE A 480 9.81 -23.19 11.86
CA PHE A 480 9.66 -24.08 13.02
C PHE A 480 10.32 -25.45 12.87
N ASP A 481 11.12 -25.66 11.82
CA ASP A 481 11.75 -26.95 11.53
C ASP A 481 13.07 -27.16 12.32
N GLY A 482 13.44 -26.20 13.19
CA GLY A 482 14.44 -26.34 14.27
C GLY A 482 15.82 -25.72 14.01
N ASP A 483 16.03 -25.11 12.84
CA ASP A 483 17.32 -24.55 12.39
C ASP A 483 17.29 -23.02 12.20
N ASP A 484 16.14 -22.38 12.42
CA ASP A 484 15.95 -20.95 12.24
C ASP A 484 15.96 -20.20 13.57
N TRP A 485 16.96 -19.34 13.77
CA TRP A 485 17.13 -18.58 15.01
C TRP A 485 16.03 -17.53 15.22
N ARG A 486 15.27 -17.18 14.17
CA ARG A 486 14.18 -16.20 14.25
C ARG A 486 12.94 -16.75 14.96
N ALA A 487 12.78 -18.08 15.04
CA ALA A 487 11.59 -18.73 15.56
C ALA A 487 11.15 -18.26 16.97
N PRO A 488 12.02 -18.18 17.99
CA PRO A 488 11.61 -17.67 19.31
C PRO A 488 11.12 -16.21 19.26
N ILE A 489 11.79 -15.35 18.49
CA ILE A 489 11.45 -13.92 18.35
C ILE A 489 10.13 -13.76 17.58
N TRP A 490 9.92 -14.57 16.55
CA TRP A 490 8.66 -14.62 15.81
C TRP A 490 7.48 -15.04 16.71
N ASN A 491 7.68 -16.08 17.53
CA ASN A 491 6.66 -16.53 18.47
C ASN A 491 6.28 -15.44 19.48
N GLU A 492 7.24 -14.62 19.93
CA GLU A 492 6.97 -13.44 20.74
C GLU A 492 6.07 -12.44 20.01
N LEU A 493 6.39 -12.09 18.75
CA LEU A 493 5.59 -11.17 17.95
C LEU A 493 4.15 -11.67 17.74
N ILE A 494 3.98 -12.95 17.42
CA ILE A 494 2.66 -13.56 17.18
C ILE A 494 1.84 -13.67 18.47
N ALA A 495 2.48 -13.97 19.60
CA ALA A 495 1.82 -14.07 20.90
C ALA A 495 1.60 -12.71 21.59
N ALA A 496 2.14 -11.63 21.03
CA ALA A 496 2.08 -10.31 21.62
C ALA A 496 0.64 -9.84 21.85
N LYS A 497 0.37 -9.39 23.08
CA LYS A 497 -0.93 -8.86 23.47
C LYS A 497 -1.07 -7.43 22.95
N GLY A 498 -2.21 -7.14 22.34
CA GLY A 498 -2.60 -5.81 21.89
C GLY A 498 -4.05 -5.52 22.21
N ALA A 499 -4.59 -4.43 21.66
CA ALA A 499 -6.04 -4.20 21.71
C ALA A 499 -6.78 -5.37 21.03
N THR A 500 -7.93 -5.78 21.59
CA THR A 500 -8.76 -6.87 21.07
C THR A 500 -10.23 -6.53 21.26
N GLY A 501 -11.12 -7.21 20.53
CA GLY A 501 -12.57 -6.98 20.62
C GLY A 501 -12.97 -5.58 20.10
N GLN A 502 -14.11 -5.07 20.56
CA GLN A 502 -14.69 -3.84 20.05
C GLN A 502 -13.81 -2.62 20.30
N ILE A 503 -13.42 -1.92 19.23
CA ILE A 503 -12.71 -0.63 19.34
C ILE A 503 -13.74 0.48 19.35
N ALA A 504 -13.69 1.38 20.34
CA ALA A 504 -14.58 2.54 20.38
C ALA A 504 -14.38 3.44 19.15
N SER A 505 -15.47 4.00 18.62
CA SER A 505 -15.35 5.09 17.64
C SER A 505 -14.64 6.27 18.28
N VAL A 506 -13.75 6.91 17.52
CA VAL A 506 -13.03 8.11 17.95
C VAL A 506 -13.39 9.26 17.00
N PRO A 507 -13.39 10.51 17.48
CA PRO A 507 -13.60 11.66 16.62
C PRO A 507 -12.57 11.71 15.50
N GLU A 508 -13.02 12.06 14.30
CA GLU A 508 -12.17 12.27 13.15
C GLU A 508 -11.73 13.73 13.05
N TRP A 509 -10.52 13.91 12.53
CA TRP A 509 -9.96 15.18 12.12
C TRP A 509 -9.42 14.98 10.71
N LYS A 510 -9.78 15.87 9.77
CA LYS A 510 -9.36 15.77 8.38
C LYS A 510 -9.00 17.12 7.80
N LEU A 511 -7.88 17.18 7.10
CA LEU A 511 -7.40 18.36 6.41
C LEU A 511 -7.99 18.40 5.00
N VAL A 512 -8.54 19.54 4.61
CA VAL A 512 -8.98 19.84 3.23
C VAL A 512 -8.09 20.97 2.72
N HIS A 513 -7.51 20.85 1.53
CA HIS A 513 -6.56 21.84 0.99
C HIS A 513 -6.93 22.21 -0.45
N LEU A 514 -6.63 23.43 -0.88
CA LEU A 514 -6.87 23.87 -2.27
C LEU A 514 -5.58 24.26 -3.00
N ASP A 515 -4.44 23.80 -2.47
CA ASP A 515 -3.10 24.17 -2.90
C ASP A 515 -2.91 24.04 -4.42
N HIS A 516 -3.46 22.99 -5.03
CA HIS A 516 -3.29 22.66 -6.45
C HIS A 516 -4.60 22.42 -7.22
N GLY A 517 -5.76 22.75 -6.64
CA GLY A 517 -7.04 22.54 -7.31
C GLY A 517 -8.20 22.18 -6.38
N ASP A 518 -9.31 21.74 -6.97
CA ASP A 518 -10.51 21.33 -6.23
C ASP A 518 -10.19 20.13 -5.34
N PHE A 519 -10.63 20.21 -4.08
CA PHE A 519 -10.51 19.14 -3.08
C PHE A 519 -11.87 18.91 -2.42
N THR A 520 -12.81 18.48 -3.25
CA THR A 520 -14.18 18.15 -2.82
C THR A 520 -14.18 16.74 -2.26
N GLN A 521 -13.94 16.55 -0.96
CA GLN A 521 -13.86 15.22 -0.35
C GLN A 521 -15.23 14.68 0.09
N SER A 522 -16.28 14.93 -0.68
CA SER A 522 -17.65 14.50 -0.41
C SER A 522 -18.23 13.72 -1.60
N LEU A 523 -18.67 12.48 -1.37
CA LEU A 523 -19.39 11.70 -2.38
C LEU A 523 -20.73 12.35 -2.72
N ALA A 524 -21.44 12.87 -1.72
CA ALA A 524 -22.71 13.54 -1.92
C ALA A 524 -22.58 14.74 -2.87
N VAL A 525 -21.56 15.60 -2.69
CA VAL A 525 -21.35 16.76 -3.57
C VAL A 525 -20.88 16.34 -4.97
N ARG A 526 -19.91 15.43 -5.07
CA ARG A 526 -19.40 14.97 -6.38
C ARG A 526 -20.49 14.37 -7.25
N ASN A 527 -21.41 13.61 -6.66
CA ASN A 527 -22.47 12.93 -7.40
C ASN A 527 -23.63 13.84 -7.80
N ASN A 528 -23.93 14.89 -7.01
CA ASN A 528 -25.19 15.63 -7.16
C ASN A 528 -25.02 17.09 -7.60
N ASN A 529 -23.83 17.67 -7.44
CA ASN A 529 -23.66 19.12 -7.58
C ASN A 529 -22.63 19.55 -8.62
N GLY A 530 -21.75 18.64 -9.06
CA GLY A 530 -20.73 18.92 -10.06
C GLY A 530 -19.91 20.16 -9.72
N ASP A 531 -19.72 21.04 -10.70
CA ASP A 531 -19.06 22.34 -10.54
C ASP A 531 -20.03 23.40 -10.01
N TRP A 532 -20.08 23.57 -8.68
CA TRP A 532 -21.05 24.43 -7.99
C TRP A 532 -20.63 25.91 -7.87
N ASP A 533 -19.42 26.26 -8.30
CA ASP A 533 -18.93 27.64 -8.43
C ASP A 533 -17.91 27.74 -9.57
N ASN A 534 -18.42 27.93 -10.79
CA ASN A 534 -17.64 27.75 -12.01
C ASN A 534 -16.39 28.64 -12.08
N GLY A 535 -15.22 28.03 -12.27
CA GLY A 535 -13.93 28.73 -12.33
C GLY A 535 -13.38 29.18 -10.97
N ALA A 536 -13.97 28.75 -9.87
CA ALA A 536 -13.38 28.82 -8.53
C ALA A 536 -12.72 27.49 -8.16
N THR A 537 -11.79 27.53 -7.21
CA THR A 537 -11.20 26.34 -6.58
C THR A 537 -11.98 25.98 -5.31
N LYS A 538 -12.35 24.72 -5.10
CA LYS A 538 -13.41 24.31 -4.14
C LYS A 538 -12.97 23.23 -3.16
N GLY A 539 -13.19 23.47 -1.87
CA GLY A 539 -12.94 22.52 -0.80
C GLY A 539 -14.22 22.10 -0.11
N VAL A 540 -14.40 20.80 0.15
CA VAL A 540 -15.56 20.28 0.88
C VAL A 540 -15.12 19.16 1.81
N CYS A 541 -15.60 19.18 3.05
CA CYS A 541 -15.39 18.10 4.02
C CYS A 541 -16.09 16.79 3.61
N PRO A 542 -15.61 15.63 4.09
CA PRO A 542 -16.33 14.36 4.00
C PRO A 542 -17.76 14.41 4.52
N ASP A 543 -18.62 13.55 3.96
CA ASP A 543 -20.08 13.56 4.15
C ASP A 543 -20.53 13.46 5.62
N ASN A 544 -19.69 12.88 6.48
CA ASN A 544 -19.91 12.70 7.91
C ASN A 544 -19.26 13.79 8.77
N LEU A 545 -18.48 14.69 8.21
CA LEU A 545 -17.72 15.73 8.91
C LEU A 545 -18.30 17.12 8.62
N ARG A 546 -17.98 18.08 9.49
CA ARG A 546 -18.24 19.52 9.26
C ARG A 546 -16.93 20.29 9.24
N LEU A 547 -16.91 21.43 8.54
CA LEU A 547 -15.78 22.36 8.63
C LEU A 547 -15.78 23.03 10.00
N ILE A 548 -14.63 23.02 10.67
CA ILE A 548 -14.43 23.61 12.00
C ILE A 548 -13.34 24.68 12.03
N GLY A 549 -12.44 24.69 11.04
CA GLY A 549 -11.40 25.71 10.94
C GLY A 549 -10.99 26.01 9.51
N LEU A 550 -10.38 27.19 9.33
CA LEU A 550 -9.84 27.69 8.07
C LEU A 550 -8.50 28.39 8.32
N SER A 551 -7.63 28.33 7.32
CA SER A 551 -6.38 29.09 7.28
C SER A 551 -6.56 30.44 6.59
N HIS A 552 -5.80 31.43 7.02
CA HIS A 552 -5.52 32.62 6.23
C HIS A 552 -4.45 32.29 5.18
N GLY A 553 -4.63 32.76 3.94
CA GLY A 553 -3.61 32.66 2.88
C GLY A 553 -3.43 31.30 2.20
N SER A 554 -3.37 30.18 2.95
CA SER A 554 -3.01 28.85 2.42
C SER A 554 -4.16 27.98 1.95
N THR A 555 -5.39 28.50 1.92
CA THR A 555 -6.53 27.81 1.30
C THR A 555 -6.84 26.43 1.90
N ARG A 556 -6.45 26.18 3.15
CA ARG A 556 -6.70 24.93 3.87
C ARG A 556 -7.79 25.07 4.93
N GLY A 557 -8.41 23.96 5.27
CA GLY A 557 -9.46 23.85 6.28
C GLY A 557 -9.35 22.55 7.07
N LEU A 558 -10.00 22.55 8.22
CA LEU A 558 -10.05 21.41 9.14
C LEU A 558 -11.49 20.95 9.30
N CYS A 559 -11.71 19.65 9.18
CA CYS A 559 -13.01 18.99 9.28
C CYS A 559 -13.04 18.05 10.47
N THR A 560 -14.20 17.91 11.12
CA THR A 560 -14.38 16.98 12.24
C THR A 560 -15.84 16.59 12.46
N ASP A 561 -16.07 15.46 13.13
CA ASP A 561 -17.37 15.02 13.64
C ASP A 561 -17.49 15.18 15.16
N VAL A 562 -16.47 15.71 15.85
CA VAL A 562 -16.46 15.84 17.31
C VAL A 562 -17.73 16.53 17.81
N THR A 563 -18.32 16.01 18.89
CA THR A 563 -19.60 16.42 19.51
C THR A 563 -20.85 16.15 18.67
N TYR A 564 -20.80 16.35 17.34
CA TYR A 564 -21.99 16.34 16.51
C TYR A 564 -22.23 15.04 15.72
N GLY A 565 -21.22 14.16 15.61
CA GLY A 565 -21.27 13.05 14.67
C GLY A 565 -21.56 13.53 13.24
N SER A 566 -22.30 12.73 12.48
CA SER A 566 -22.82 13.17 11.18
C SER A 566 -23.93 14.22 11.37
N LEU A 567 -23.57 15.49 11.19
CA LEU A 567 -24.49 16.62 11.34
C LEU A 567 -25.34 16.86 10.09
N TRP A 568 -24.85 16.49 8.91
CA TRP A 568 -25.55 16.71 7.65
C TRP A 568 -26.82 15.85 7.59
N SER A 569 -27.95 16.48 7.31
CA SER A 569 -29.24 15.82 7.10
C SER A 569 -29.20 14.77 5.98
N SER A 570 -30.04 13.75 6.11
CA SER A 570 -30.09 12.61 5.20
C SER A 570 -30.55 12.95 3.79
N ASP A 571 -31.28 14.07 3.60
CA ASP A 571 -31.67 14.59 2.29
C ASP A 571 -30.50 15.25 1.53
N ARG A 572 -29.33 15.37 2.19
CA ARG A 572 -28.11 15.99 1.68
C ARG A 572 -28.35 17.39 1.10
N ALA A 573 -29.32 18.13 1.65
CA ALA A 573 -29.62 19.47 1.17
C ALA A 573 -28.43 20.42 1.40
N ILE A 574 -28.12 21.20 0.36
CA ILE A 574 -27.10 22.24 0.39
C ILE A 574 -27.66 23.59 -0.07
N GLU A 575 -26.99 24.66 0.32
CA GLU A 575 -27.15 25.99 -0.25
C GLU A 575 -25.77 26.62 -0.47
N VAL A 576 -25.54 27.19 -1.66
CA VAL A 576 -24.32 27.95 -1.96
C VAL A 576 -24.59 29.44 -1.72
N VAL A 577 -23.84 30.03 -0.80
CA VAL A 577 -23.96 31.43 -0.40
C VAL A 577 -22.81 32.24 -1.01
N PHE A 578 -23.15 33.33 -1.70
CA PHE A 578 -22.25 34.19 -2.47
C PHE A 578 -22.44 35.69 -2.16
N ASP A 579 -23.30 36.01 -1.19
CA ASP A 579 -23.68 37.35 -0.78
C ASP A 579 -24.02 37.38 0.73
N GLU A 580 -24.37 38.56 1.25
CA GLU A 580 -24.71 38.76 2.66
C GLU A 580 -26.20 38.50 2.97
N ARG A 581 -26.95 37.77 2.12
CA ARG A 581 -28.42 37.68 2.23
C ARG A 581 -28.93 37.07 3.54
N HIS A 582 -28.10 36.28 4.21
CA HIS A 582 -28.40 35.61 5.49
C HIS A 582 -27.73 36.29 6.69
N VAL A 583 -27.08 37.43 6.50
CA VAL A 583 -26.41 38.17 7.58
C VAL A 583 -27.47 38.94 8.37
N THR A 584 -27.74 38.50 9.60
CA THR A 584 -28.72 39.14 10.49
C THR A 584 -28.12 40.19 11.43
N ASN A 585 -26.81 40.15 11.64
CA ASN A 585 -26.06 41.06 12.50
C ASN A 585 -24.64 41.22 11.94
N ASP A 586 -24.05 42.40 12.13
CA ASP A 586 -22.68 42.68 11.65
C ASP A 586 -21.63 42.06 12.57
N TRP A 587 -21.44 40.74 12.45
CA TRP A 587 -20.50 39.97 13.28
C TRP A 587 -19.02 40.18 12.89
N ALA A 588 -18.75 40.72 11.70
CA ALA A 588 -17.42 41.09 11.23
C ALA A 588 -17.47 42.45 10.53
N GLY A 589 -17.47 43.52 11.33
CA GLY A 589 -17.59 44.89 10.82
C GLY A 589 -16.45 45.28 9.89
N GLY A 590 -16.81 45.89 8.75
CA GLY A 590 -15.86 46.29 7.70
C GLY A 590 -15.46 45.17 6.72
N TYR A 591 -16.00 43.96 6.89
CA TYR A 591 -15.71 42.79 6.04
C TYR A 591 -16.99 42.32 5.32
N THR A 592 -16.81 41.67 4.16
CA THR A 592 -17.88 40.91 3.50
C THR A 592 -18.08 39.60 4.23
N LYS A 593 -19.33 39.22 4.49
CA LYS A 593 -19.72 38.05 5.28
C LYS A 593 -20.61 37.11 4.47
N TYR A 594 -20.17 35.88 4.28
CA TYR A 594 -21.03 34.82 3.77
C TYR A 594 -21.49 33.94 4.94
N THR A 595 -22.78 34.02 5.25
CA THR A 595 -23.41 33.32 6.39
C THR A 595 -24.41 32.29 5.87
N CYS A 596 -24.42 31.12 6.47
CA CYS A 596 -25.39 30.07 6.16
C CYS A 596 -26.79 30.42 6.67
N PRO A 597 -27.85 29.91 6.02
CA PRO A 597 -29.21 29.99 6.56
C PRO A 597 -29.32 29.38 7.97
N ALA A 598 -30.39 29.72 8.68
CA ALA A 598 -30.70 29.06 9.96
C ALA A 598 -30.80 27.53 9.79
N ASN A 599 -30.21 26.78 10.73
CA ASN A 599 -30.07 25.31 10.70
C ASN A 599 -29.18 24.76 9.58
N TYR A 600 -28.33 25.59 8.99
CA TYR A 600 -27.26 25.16 8.11
C TYR A 600 -25.89 25.48 8.73
N PHE A 601 -24.87 24.73 8.33
CA PHE A 601 -23.48 24.93 8.74
C PHE A 601 -22.57 24.92 7.50
N VAL A 602 -21.42 25.59 7.57
CA VAL A 602 -20.44 25.57 6.48
C VAL A 602 -19.80 24.18 6.41
N THR A 603 -19.89 23.54 5.25
CA THR A 603 -19.25 22.25 4.95
C THR A 603 -18.15 22.37 3.90
N GLY A 604 -18.16 23.46 3.13
CA GLY A 604 -17.17 23.74 2.10
C GLY A 604 -17.07 25.22 1.76
N TRP A 605 -16.07 25.58 0.96
CA TRP A 605 -15.84 26.95 0.50
C TRP A 605 -15.17 26.93 -0.87
N ALA A 606 -15.28 28.05 -1.58
CA ALA A 606 -14.59 28.25 -2.85
C ALA A 606 -13.81 29.56 -2.88
N ILE A 607 -12.74 29.59 -3.68
CA ILE A 607 -11.86 30.75 -3.84
C ILE A 607 -11.58 31.06 -5.32
N ARG A 608 -11.28 32.32 -5.62
CA ARG A 608 -10.77 32.77 -6.93
C ARG A 608 -9.46 33.52 -6.71
N GLY A 609 -8.35 32.86 -7.01
CA GLY A 609 -7.07 33.24 -6.42
C GLY A 609 -7.15 33.07 -4.91
N ALA A 610 -6.84 34.11 -4.14
CA ALA A 610 -7.01 34.09 -2.68
C ALA A 610 -8.42 34.50 -2.21
N LYS A 611 -9.23 35.12 -3.07
CA LYS A 611 -10.50 35.73 -2.66
C LYS A 611 -11.55 34.65 -2.41
N VAL A 612 -12.18 34.66 -1.24
CA VAL A 612 -13.40 33.86 -0.98
C VAL A 612 -14.46 34.22 -2.01
N SER A 613 -14.90 33.21 -2.76
CA SER A 613 -15.92 33.32 -3.81
C SER A 613 -17.29 32.98 -3.26
N THR A 614 -17.38 31.86 -2.54
CA THR A 614 -18.63 31.32 -1.98
C THR A 614 -18.37 30.44 -0.77
N VAL A 615 -19.42 30.18 0.03
CA VAL A 615 -19.44 29.12 1.05
C VAL A 615 -20.56 28.13 0.73
N MET A 616 -20.27 26.84 0.90
CA MET A 616 -21.25 25.77 0.78
C MET A 616 -21.80 25.43 2.16
N CYS A 617 -23.10 25.61 2.31
CA CYS A 617 -23.84 25.36 3.54
C CYS A 617 -24.59 24.03 3.44
N ALA A 618 -24.41 23.14 4.41
CA ALA A 618 -25.14 21.89 4.53
C ALA A 618 -26.26 22.03 5.57
N LYS A 619 -27.45 21.52 5.25
CA LYS A 619 -28.59 21.50 6.19
C LYS A 619 -28.32 20.50 7.31
N ALA A 620 -28.44 20.94 8.56
CA ALA A 620 -28.28 20.07 9.71
C ALA A 620 -29.46 19.10 9.89
N SER A 621 -29.19 17.91 10.45
CA SER A 621 -30.17 16.90 10.82
C SER A 621 -31.00 17.27 12.06
N ARG A 622 -30.68 18.40 12.69
CA ARG A 622 -31.29 18.93 13.92
C ARG A 622 -31.24 20.44 13.93
N SER A 623 -32.03 21.05 14.81
CA SER A 623 -31.93 22.49 15.06
C SER A 623 -30.55 22.84 15.60
N LEU A 624 -29.98 23.92 15.08
CA LEU A 624 -28.70 24.48 15.54
C LEU A 624 -28.95 25.70 16.43
N GLY A 625 -28.00 25.99 17.33
CA GLY A 625 -28.04 27.18 18.16
C GLY A 625 -27.88 28.47 17.33
N THR A 626 -28.06 29.61 18.00
CA THR A 626 -27.98 30.94 17.35
C THR A 626 -27.03 31.89 18.05
N THR A 627 -26.42 31.47 19.16
CA THR A 627 -25.46 32.28 19.92
C THR A 627 -24.09 32.08 19.31
N GLY A 628 -23.53 33.15 18.74
CA GLY A 628 -22.25 33.06 18.06
C GLY A 628 -21.25 34.14 18.41
N ARG A 629 -19.99 33.85 18.11
CA ARG A 629 -18.82 34.71 18.29
C ARG A 629 -17.95 34.69 17.03
N THR A 630 -17.23 35.79 16.81
CA THR A 630 -16.31 35.90 15.67
C THR A 630 -14.91 35.48 16.09
N VAL A 631 -14.29 34.61 15.29
CA VAL A 631 -12.92 34.16 15.46
C VAL A 631 -12.08 34.76 14.35
N TRP A 632 -11.26 35.75 14.71
CA TRP A 632 -10.32 36.42 13.82
C TRP A 632 -9.00 35.66 13.77
N PHE A 633 -8.47 35.46 12.56
CA PHE A 633 -7.20 34.76 12.34
C PHE A 633 -6.37 35.33 11.17
N ASP A 634 -6.65 36.58 10.77
CA ASP A 634 -5.90 37.31 9.75
C ASP A 634 -4.61 37.96 10.30
N GLN A 635 -4.49 38.11 11.62
CA GLN A 635 -3.32 38.71 12.26
C GLN A 635 -2.56 37.76 13.20
N ASN A 636 -3.24 36.77 13.78
CA ASN A 636 -2.67 35.78 14.70
C ASN A 636 -3.43 34.45 14.61
N ASP A 637 -2.80 33.35 15.02
CA ASP A 637 -3.49 32.07 15.21
C ASP A 637 -4.57 32.20 16.30
N ASN A 638 -5.78 31.71 16.02
CA ASN A 638 -6.92 31.75 16.94
C ASN A 638 -7.70 30.44 16.88
N ARG A 639 -7.07 29.38 17.37
CA ARG A 639 -7.68 28.05 17.47
C ARG A 639 -8.23 27.84 18.88
N ALA A 640 -9.42 27.24 18.97
CA ALA A 640 -10.04 26.93 20.27
C ALA A 640 -9.25 25.89 21.08
N ASP A 641 -8.53 25.00 20.39
CA ASP A 641 -7.69 23.95 20.97
C ASP A 641 -6.57 23.53 19.99
N GLN A 642 -5.79 22.50 20.36
CA GLN A 642 -4.75 21.91 19.51
C GLN A 642 -5.22 20.62 18.80
N LEU A 643 -6.50 20.26 18.91
CA LEU A 643 -7.05 19.08 18.25
C LEU A 643 -7.07 19.31 16.75
N GLY A 644 -6.92 18.21 16.01
CA GLY A 644 -6.70 18.24 14.58
C GLY A 644 -5.28 18.66 14.19
N GLY A 645 -4.43 19.12 15.11
CA GLY A 645 -3.03 19.46 14.83
C GLY A 645 -2.85 20.75 14.02
N ASP A 646 -1.65 20.92 13.44
CA ASP A 646 -1.35 22.06 12.57
C ASP A 646 -1.76 21.77 11.11
N PHE A 647 -3.02 22.04 10.79
CA PHE A 647 -3.59 21.75 9.45
C PHE A 647 -3.16 22.75 8.36
N ALA A 648 -2.35 23.75 8.69
CA ALA A 648 -1.86 24.75 7.75
C ALA A 648 -0.50 25.30 8.23
N VAL A 649 0.52 24.45 8.10
CA VAL A 649 1.88 24.72 8.60
C VAL A 649 2.41 26.05 8.03
N GLY A 650 2.94 26.89 8.93
CA GLY A 650 3.50 28.20 8.57
C GLY A 650 2.48 29.29 8.28
N GLN A 651 1.18 29.03 8.50
CA GLN A 651 0.08 29.91 8.12
C GLN A 651 -0.83 30.19 9.31
N LEU A 652 -1.43 31.37 9.33
CA LEU A 652 -2.38 31.73 10.37
C LEU A 652 -3.68 30.93 10.21
N LYS A 653 -4.31 30.52 11.31
CA LYS A 653 -5.53 29.71 11.26
C LYS A 653 -6.47 29.97 12.42
N GLY A 654 -7.76 29.85 12.15
CA GLY A 654 -8.83 29.97 13.13
C GLY A 654 -9.68 28.71 13.19
N SER A 655 -10.15 28.35 14.39
CA SER A 655 -11.11 27.25 14.56
C SER A 655 -12.16 27.55 15.63
N CYS A 656 -13.36 27.02 15.40
CA CYS A 656 -14.41 26.99 16.41
C CYS A 656 -14.10 25.94 17.48
N GLY A 657 -14.75 26.05 18.64
CA GLY A 657 -14.72 25.03 19.67
C GLY A 657 -15.40 23.74 19.20
N THR A 658 -15.04 22.62 19.82
CA THR A 658 -15.58 21.28 19.47
C THR A 658 -17.10 21.17 19.62
N ASN A 659 -17.72 22.01 20.45
CA ASN A 659 -19.16 22.13 20.66
C ASN A 659 -19.80 23.27 19.84
N GLU A 660 -19.10 23.79 18.85
CA GLU A 660 -19.56 24.82 17.93
C GLU A 660 -19.51 24.32 16.47
N TYR A 661 -20.08 25.11 15.56
CA TYR A 661 -19.95 24.95 14.11
C TYR A 661 -19.67 26.31 13.45
N ILE A 662 -19.08 26.28 12.25
CA ILE A 662 -18.93 27.47 11.42
C ILE A 662 -20.27 27.80 10.77
N ALA A 663 -20.85 28.95 11.12
CA ALA A 663 -22.05 29.48 10.50
C ALA A 663 -21.74 30.48 9.37
N GLY A 664 -20.52 31.01 9.29
CA GLY A 664 -20.15 31.92 8.20
C GLY A 664 -18.65 32.21 8.14
N VAL A 665 -18.23 32.79 7.01
CA VAL A 665 -16.85 33.17 6.71
C VAL A 665 -16.82 34.63 6.28
N ALA A 666 -15.86 35.40 6.79
CA ALA A 666 -15.67 36.79 6.42
C ALA A 666 -14.30 37.03 5.80
N PHE A 667 -14.26 37.98 4.86
CA PHE A 667 -13.08 38.34 4.08
C PHE A 667 -13.18 39.79 3.60
N THR A 668 -12.06 40.36 3.16
CA THR A 668 -12.02 41.74 2.64
C THR A 668 -11.04 41.87 1.48
N THR A 669 -11.38 42.74 0.53
CA THR A 669 -10.51 43.16 -0.57
C THR A 669 -10.09 44.63 -0.41
N SER A 670 -10.15 45.17 0.82
CA SER A 670 -9.59 46.48 1.13
C SER A 670 -8.08 46.51 0.87
N ILE A 671 -7.52 47.72 0.75
CA ILE A 671 -6.08 47.92 0.50
C ILE A 671 -5.27 47.12 1.53
N GLY A 672 -4.35 46.28 1.03
CA GLY A 672 -3.52 45.39 1.85
C GLY A 672 -4.06 43.96 2.03
N HIS A 673 -5.27 43.67 1.53
CA HIS A 673 -5.88 42.35 1.63
C HIS A 673 -6.22 41.76 0.26
N ASN A 674 -6.01 40.46 0.10
CA ASN A 674 -6.21 39.73 -1.16
C ASN A 674 -7.56 38.98 -1.21
N GLY A 675 -8.45 39.19 -0.23
CA GLY A 675 -9.72 38.48 -0.13
C GLY A 675 -9.68 37.12 0.57
N ALA A 676 -8.55 36.72 1.14
CA ALA A 676 -8.45 35.47 1.92
C ALA A 676 -9.43 35.46 3.12
N PRO A 677 -9.85 34.27 3.59
CA PRO A 677 -10.62 34.15 4.83
C PRO A 677 -9.90 34.87 5.97
N ALA A 678 -10.58 35.79 6.64
CA ALA A 678 -10.02 36.60 7.72
C ALA A 678 -10.63 36.24 9.08
N SER A 679 -11.90 35.83 9.09
CA SER A 679 -12.57 35.34 10.29
C SER A 679 -13.68 34.34 9.96
N ILE A 680 -14.05 33.55 10.97
CA ILE A 680 -15.19 32.63 10.94
C ILE A 680 -16.18 32.99 12.04
N TYR A 681 -17.47 32.78 11.79
CA TYR A 681 -18.53 32.94 12.77
C TYR A 681 -18.85 31.58 13.41
N CYS A 682 -18.47 31.41 14.68
CA CYS A 682 -18.66 30.18 15.43
C CYS A 682 -19.92 30.26 16.27
N VAL A 683 -20.80 29.25 16.17
CA VAL A 683 -22.10 29.22 16.84
C VAL A 683 -22.25 27.92 17.63
N SER A 684 -22.83 28.01 18.84
CA SER A 684 -23.11 26.86 19.72
C SER A 684 -24.60 26.60 19.84
#